data_AF-A0A815IXC6-F1
#
_entry.id   AF-A0A815IXC6-F1
#
_cell.length_a   1.000
_cell.length_b   1.000
_cell.length_c   1.000
_cell.angle_alpha   90.00
_cell.angle_beta   90.00
_cell.angle_gamma   90.00
#
_symmetry.space_group_name_H-M   'P 1'
#
loop_
_entity.id
_entity.type
_entity.pdbx_description
1 polymer ?
#
loop_
_entity_poly.entity_id
_entity_poly.type
_entity_poly.pdbx_seq_one_letter_code
_entity_poly.pdbx_strand_id
1 'polypeptide(L)'
;MLQKDLIGSVSGIIMPNQAHHFIERQTTLNGHKLIYTGLQSSSDSGTTSNSQQMKSYIWEYDSNDNFIRLRYPSDSYSMLTHIYNQTYLNYIFYDGIKVMFSYDMNDNPSIIKTNYPYGSASHTIYNQYNGSILKRTINSFKNFPYLTTIFTYNKPITSTIHENQLRLIPNTKLTSFDTIDNYEYLSYNYTYDQFTGRLITIQSTIRFTYPTVYETFIKDRSITILKRKDDYQRLKEITFNFKNQKRITIEYLYDNKRLVFEQMKIQIATKSIINYYYRYDLLERIIEIRKNDIVKYRYEYDLNGNINRTNDYESIQYNQWDQIINIQKQTPIIYKYNSDGFMIKSENGNNMFIFNSIGLLIKFKQNNGKKIIQFIYDYKNRLIAKFYSITGRYIQYIYDDSSQSDRITHIYDSNKRLTTTIFYDNNGQIFAFEYNNRMYYVLTDPIGSPLFIYDDNGNIIKQMEYGAYGMPSLTQQEKENDDNEQYEFLLPFGYNGKLIDYSIMCAFTNHNGRIYDLELGRWFTPNFPDWSTINPHIKNPIHEMNLYKVYETSIINQEYINSLHTSDLSIRLNNLNYNFENLFHLLQTSKFYTFITNPYSFSPSNTKTLNNFNKFLIPFTKRFKFIKPNRFNYPIAINHQEFWKNRTLTLLDQNLVHYISLLPSSSLITDSFFSILLNNSRLIPFINNENYYFIKDDFNEFEKLNNLINQPNTEQMMQLNQQFKSSIRHDKGQNNADVTIYGNTTIFHVRYGTTYNEEITRLIEINLIQLKKCVWKRERYYLMEYNREKVYYYWSEKEIDDIIVAGELHNYNVVYRYDPLEYPLLIDDCSNFMFMPKNTG
;
A
#
# COMPACT_ATOMS: atom_id res chain seq x y z
N MET A 1 -3.06 26.22 -7.31
CA MET A 1 -2.39 26.83 -8.48
C MET A 1 -1.34 25.85 -8.99
N LEU A 2 -1.22 25.65 -10.30
CA LEU A 2 -0.17 24.78 -10.88
C LEU A 2 1.06 25.63 -11.21
N GLN A 3 2.22 25.22 -10.70
CA GLN A 3 3.51 25.77 -11.12
C GLN A 3 4.02 24.96 -12.32
N LYS A 4 4.51 25.67 -13.33
CA LYS A 4 5.02 25.08 -14.56
C LYS A 4 6.43 25.57 -14.83
N ASP A 5 7.23 24.72 -15.46
CA ASP A 5 8.51 25.10 -16.03
C ASP A 5 8.33 25.93 -17.32
N LEU A 6 9.45 26.35 -17.92
CA LEU A 6 9.49 27.16 -19.14
C LEU A 6 8.87 26.47 -20.38
N ILE A 7 8.72 25.14 -20.34
CA ILE A 7 8.23 24.31 -21.46
C ILE A 7 6.75 23.90 -21.19
N GLY A 8 6.20 24.26 -20.03
CA GLY A 8 4.82 24.00 -19.65
C GLY A 8 4.61 22.69 -18.88
N SER A 9 5.68 21.99 -18.49
CA SER A 9 5.62 20.81 -17.62
C SER A 9 5.31 21.23 -16.18
N VAL A 10 4.61 20.40 -15.41
CA VAL A 10 4.26 20.72 -14.02
C VAL A 10 5.47 20.49 -13.10
N SER A 11 5.91 21.53 -12.40
CA SER A 11 6.99 21.49 -11.40
C SER A 11 6.49 21.50 -9.97
N GLY A 12 5.24 21.91 -9.75
CA GLY A 12 4.65 21.96 -8.42
C GLY A 12 3.18 22.34 -8.39
N ILE A 13 2.59 22.20 -7.21
CA ILE A 13 1.18 22.47 -6.92
C ILE A 13 1.11 23.29 -5.63
N ILE A 14 0.46 24.45 -5.71
CA ILE A 14 0.16 25.31 -4.56
C ILE A 14 -1.28 25.05 -4.13
N MET A 15 -1.47 24.65 -2.88
CA MET A 15 -2.77 24.36 -2.28
C MET A 15 -3.51 25.64 -1.85
N PRO A 16 -4.84 25.59 -1.63
CA PRO A 16 -5.61 26.72 -1.13
C PRO A 16 -5.09 27.32 0.18
N ASN A 17 -4.52 26.50 1.06
CA ASN A 17 -3.83 26.93 2.29
C ASN A 17 -2.42 27.50 2.05
N GLN A 18 -2.03 27.75 0.79
CA GLN A 18 -0.71 28.22 0.35
C GLN A 18 0.45 27.25 0.54
N ALA A 19 0.18 25.97 0.84
CA ALA A 19 1.24 24.96 0.90
C ALA A 19 1.81 24.67 -0.50
N HIS A 20 3.13 24.61 -0.59
CA HIS A 20 3.85 24.35 -1.84
C HIS A 20 4.34 22.91 -1.88
N HIS A 21 3.84 22.17 -2.86
CA HIS A 21 4.27 20.81 -3.16
C HIS A 21 5.06 20.82 -4.47
N PHE A 22 6.31 20.35 -4.46
CA PHE A 22 7.12 20.25 -5.68
C PHE A 22 7.32 18.80 -6.07
N ILE A 23 7.28 18.56 -7.38
CA ILE A 23 7.45 17.26 -7.99
C ILE A 23 8.40 17.39 -9.16
N GLU A 24 9.41 16.54 -9.19
CA GLU A 24 10.46 16.56 -10.18
C GLU A 24 10.75 15.15 -10.68
N ARG A 25 10.96 15.01 -11.99
CA ARG A 25 11.49 13.79 -12.59
C ARG A 25 12.94 14.01 -12.97
N GLN A 26 13.80 13.08 -12.57
CA GLN A 26 15.23 13.16 -12.82
C GLN A 26 15.73 11.89 -13.51
N THR A 27 16.44 12.02 -14.62
CA THR A 27 17.04 10.88 -15.32
C THR A 27 18.28 10.37 -14.58
N THR A 28 18.45 9.05 -14.51
CA THR A 28 19.64 8.39 -13.94
C THR A 28 20.25 7.44 -14.95
N LEU A 29 21.46 6.92 -14.67
CA LEU A 29 22.18 6.02 -15.57
C LEU A 29 21.33 4.79 -15.99
N ASN A 30 20.60 4.20 -15.04
CA ASN A 30 19.87 2.94 -15.24
C ASN A 30 18.34 3.10 -15.18
N GLY A 31 17.83 4.33 -15.33
CA GLY A 31 16.39 4.61 -15.29
C GLY A 31 16.07 6.04 -14.93
N HIS A 32 15.20 6.25 -13.95
CA HIS A 32 14.82 7.58 -13.52
C HIS A 32 14.35 7.61 -12.06
N LYS A 33 14.34 8.80 -11.49
CA LYS A 33 13.82 9.09 -10.17
C LYS A 33 12.64 10.02 -10.28
N LEU A 34 11.71 9.84 -9.36
CA LEU A 34 10.70 10.82 -9.05
C LEU A 34 10.95 11.34 -7.64
N ILE A 35 11.04 12.66 -7.51
CA ILE A 35 11.34 13.35 -6.27
C ILE A 35 10.13 14.20 -5.90
N TYR A 36 9.64 14.00 -4.68
CA TYR A 36 8.60 14.83 -4.09
C TYR A 36 9.14 15.54 -2.85
N THR A 37 8.94 16.86 -2.82
CA THR A 37 9.21 17.71 -1.65
C THR A 37 7.94 18.46 -1.26
N GLY A 38 7.57 18.38 0.01
CA GLY A 38 6.36 19.04 0.52
C GLY A 38 5.81 18.41 1.80
N LEU A 39 6.64 17.78 2.62
CA LEU A 39 6.27 17.29 3.95
C LEU A 39 7.44 17.67 4.86
N GLN A 40 7.40 18.90 5.39
CA GLN A 40 8.39 19.37 6.36
C GLN A 40 7.85 19.16 7.78
N SER A 41 8.65 18.56 8.66
CA SER A 41 8.28 18.41 10.07
C SER A 41 8.17 19.77 10.75
N SER A 42 7.21 19.91 11.68
CA SER A 42 6.97 21.12 12.46
C SER A 42 8.13 21.53 13.39
N SER A 43 9.22 20.76 13.45
CA SER A 43 10.43 21.09 14.20
C SER A 43 11.32 22.14 13.54
N ASP A 44 11.14 22.41 12.24
CA ASP A 44 12.08 23.20 11.45
C ASP A 44 11.62 24.66 11.26
N SER A 45 10.74 25.16 12.14
CA SER A 45 10.33 26.56 12.16
C SER A 45 11.43 27.44 12.76
N GLY A 46 12.42 27.80 11.93
CA GLY A 46 13.33 28.90 12.20
C GLY A 46 14.80 28.54 12.07
N THR A 47 15.32 28.54 10.84
CA THR A 47 16.67 29.05 10.55
C THR A 47 16.81 29.17 9.03
N THR A 48 16.74 30.40 8.53
CA THR A 48 17.24 30.78 7.21
C THR A 48 18.74 30.56 7.18
N SER A 49 19.19 29.36 6.82
CA SER A 49 20.58 29.13 6.43
C SER A 49 20.61 28.26 5.17
N ASN A 50 21.30 28.80 4.17
CA ASN A 50 21.53 28.21 2.86
C ASN A 50 22.31 26.89 2.98
N SER A 51 21.59 25.78 3.16
CA SER A 51 21.92 24.39 2.77
C SER A 51 21.14 23.36 3.61
N GLN A 52 19.90 23.63 3.99
CA GLN A 52 19.01 22.58 4.49
C GLN A 52 18.66 21.69 3.29
N GLN A 53 19.32 20.53 3.21
CA GLN A 53 19.01 19.47 2.26
C GLN A 53 17.50 19.19 2.37
N MET A 54 16.73 19.55 1.33
CA MET A 54 15.28 19.38 1.35
C MET A 54 14.97 17.89 1.47
N LYS A 55 14.41 17.49 2.61
CA LYS A 55 14.01 16.09 2.85
C LYS A 55 12.90 15.73 1.87
N SER A 56 13.10 14.64 1.12
CA SER A 56 12.29 14.31 -0.05
C SER A 56 11.90 12.84 -0.05
N TYR A 57 10.72 12.52 -0.59
CA TYR A 57 10.43 11.16 -1.02
C TYR A 57 11.05 10.94 -2.38
N ILE A 58 11.75 9.83 -2.55
CA ILE A 58 12.43 9.51 -3.80
C ILE A 58 12.02 8.10 -4.22
N TRP A 59 11.28 8.00 -5.33
CA TRP A 59 10.99 6.73 -5.99
C TRP A 59 12.00 6.55 -7.12
N GLU A 60 12.69 5.42 -7.13
CA GLU A 60 13.66 5.04 -8.15
C GLU A 60 13.07 3.94 -9.04
N TYR A 61 13.19 4.11 -10.34
CA TYR A 61 12.69 3.21 -11.37
C TYR A 61 13.81 2.79 -12.32
N ASP A 62 13.73 1.58 -12.86
CA ASP A 62 14.64 1.10 -13.89
C ASP A 62 14.30 1.69 -15.28
N SER A 63 15.08 1.32 -16.29
CA SER A 63 14.86 1.73 -17.69
C SER A 63 13.58 1.14 -18.32
N ASN A 64 12.99 0.12 -17.70
CA ASN A 64 11.71 -0.47 -18.06
C ASN A 64 10.53 0.12 -17.26
N ASP A 65 10.74 1.23 -16.54
CA ASP A 65 9.77 1.83 -15.62
C ASP A 65 9.32 0.90 -14.48
N ASN A 66 10.06 -0.16 -14.13
CA ASN A 66 9.80 -0.97 -12.94
C ASN A 66 10.28 -0.24 -11.70
N PHE A 67 9.48 -0.25 -10.63
CA PHE A 67 9.86 0.35 -9.35
C PHE A 67 10.97 -0.46 -8.69
N ILE A 68 12.11 0.17 -8.42
CA ILE A 68 13.24 -0.44 -7.73
C ILE A 68 13.20 -0.10 -6.25
N ARG A 69 12.98 1.17 -5.90
CA ARG A 69 13.25 1.65 -4.55
C ARG A 69 12.43 2.85 -4.13
N LEU A 70 12.05 2.91 -2.86
CA LEU A 70 11.52 4.11 -2.20
C LEU A 70 12.44 4.53 -1.05
N ARG A 71 12.90 5.77 -1.09
CA ARG A 71 13.61 6.44 0.00
C ARG A 71 12.72 7.46 0.68
N TYR A 72 12.76 7.46 2.00
CA TYR A 72 11.98 8.37 2.84
C TYR A 72 12.75 9.65 3.14
N PRO A 73 12.05 10.77 3.41
CA PRO A 73 12.64 12.02 3.88
C PRO A 73 13.55 11.85 5.11
N SER A 74 13.21 10.90 5.99
CA SER A 74 13.95 10.61 7.21
C SER A 74 14.87 9.40 7.09
N ASP A 75 15.96 9.39 7.88
CA ASP A 75 16.79 8.19 8.09
C ASP A 75 16.10 7.16 9.02
N SER A 76 14.87 7.44 9.48
CA SER A 76 14.22 6.65 10.53
C SER A 76 13.46 5.44 10.01
N TYR A 77 13.09 5.41 8.73
CA TYR A 77 12.43 4.27 8.10
C TYR A 77 13.38 3.55 7.15
N SER A 78 13.09 2.27 6.88
CA SER A 78 13.85 1.48 5.92
C SER A 78 13.53 1.87 4.48
N MET A 79 14.43 1.52 3.57
CA MET A 79 14.13 1.61 2.15
C MET A 79 13.30 0.41 1.70
N LEU A 80 12.18 0.65 1.01
CA LEU A 80 11.48 -0.41 0.29
C LEU A 80 12.25 -0.69 -1.00
N THR A 81 12.74 -1.92 -1.18
CA THR A 81 13.57 -2.31 -2.32
C THR A 81 13.00 -3.55 -3.01
N HIS A 82 12.85 -3.48 -4.33
CA HIS A 82 12.41 -4.55 -5.20
C HIS A 82 13.57 -5.00 -6.09
N ILE A 83 13.73 -6.32 -6.24
CA ILE A 83 14.77 -6.91 -7.10
C ILE A 83 14.09 -7.81 -8.12
N TYR A 84 14.36 -7.54 -9.40
CA TYR A 84 13.80 -8.25 -10.53
C TYR A 84 14.85 -9.14 -11.20
N ASN A 85 14.41 -10.25 -11.80
CA ASN A 85 15.15 -11.00 -12.80
C ASN A 85 14.47 -10.80 -14.16
N GLN A 86 15.10 -10.05 -15.05
CA GLN A 86 14.53 -9.60 -16.32
C GLN A 86 13.21 -8.84 -16.13
N THR A 87 12.08 -9.56 -16.12
CA THR A 87 10.71 -9.02 -15.96
C THR A 87 9.98 -9.52 -14.72
N TYR A 88 10.54 -10.49 -13.99
CA TYR A 88 9.91 -11.13 -12.84
C TYR A 88 10.43 -10.58 -11.53
N LEU A 89 9.53 -10.34 -10.57
CA LEU A 89 9.92 -9.90 -9.23
C LEU A 89 10.45 -11.09 -8.43
N ASN A 90 11.71 -11.04 -7.98
CA ASN A 90 12.32 -12.11 -7.20
C ASN A 90 12.27 -11.84 -5.70
N TYR A 91 12.55 -10.59 -5.30
CA TYR A 91 12.64 -10.21 -3.90
C TYR A 91 12.03 -8.85 -3.60
N ILE A 92 11.42 -8.74 -2.41
CA ILE A 92 11.05 -7.47 -1.79
C ILE A 92 11.72 -7.39 -0.42
N PHE A 93 12.34 -6.26 -0.12
CA PHE A 93 13.00 -5.97 1.15
C PHE A 93 12.48 -4.67 1.76
N TYR A 94 12.19 -4.70 3.06
CA TYR A 94 11.84 -3.53 3.88
C TYR A 94 11.87 -3.95 5.35
N ASP A 95 12.29 -3.07 6.26
CA ASP A 95 12.27 -3.28 7.72
C ASP A 95 12.92 -4.60 8.19
N GLY A 96 13.91 -5.11 7.45
CA GLY A 96 14.50 -6.42 7.67
C GLY A 96 13.65 -7.62 7.24
N ILE A 97 12.43 -7.41 6.73
CA ILE A 97 11.59 -8.40 6.06
C ILE A 97 12.18 -8.72 4.68
N LYS A 98 12.15 -10.00 4.31
CA LYS A 98 12.46 -10.48 2.95
C LYS A 98 11.29 -11.30 2.43
N VAL A 99 10.67 -10.84 1.35
CA VAL A 99 9.73 -11.64 0.56
C VAL A 99 10.49 -12.24 -0.61
N MET A 100 10.37 -13.55 -0.80
CA MET A 100 10.98 -14.28 -1.91
C MET A 100 9.90 -14.90 -2.77
N PHE A 101 10.05 -14.77 -4.09
CA PHE A 101 9.19 -15.39 -5.10
C PHE A 101 9.97 -16.48 -5.82
N SER A 102 9.35 -17.63 -6.02
CA SER A 102 9.83 -18.70 -6.89
C SER A 102 8.72 -19.08 -7.86
N TYR A 103 9.10 -19.34 -9.10
CA TYR A 103 8.18 -19.56 -10.21
C TYR A 103 8.25 -21.03 -10.66
N ASP A 104 7.12 -21.56 -11.15
CA ASP A 104 7.08 -22.89 -11.79
C ASP A 104 7.58 -22.83 -13.26
N MET A 105 7.57 -23.98 -13.94
CA MET A 105 8.00 -24.08 -15.35
C MET A 105 7.11 -23.27 -16.32
N ASN A 106 5.95 -22.79 -15.89
CA ASN A 106 5.00 -21.98 -16.67
C ASN A 106 5.01 -20.51 -16.20
N ASP A 107 6.05 -20.08 -15.47
CA ASP A 107 6.19 -18.73 -14.92
C ASP A 107 5.08 -18.29 -13.94
N ASN A 108 4.38 -19.24 -13.31
CA ASN A 108 3.43 -18.91 -12.23
C ASN A 108 4.16 -18.88 -10.87
N PRO A 109 3.80 -17.96 -9.95
CA PRO A 109 4.41 -17.90 -8.63
C PRO A 109 4.01 -19.11 -7.76
N SER A 110 4.89 -20.09 -7.68
CA SER A 110 4.66 -21.36 -6.99
C SER A 110 4.95 -21.31 -5.50
N ILE A 111 5.99 -20.58 -5.10
CA ILE A 111 6.37 -20.43 -3.69
C ILE A 111 6.60 -18.95 -3.40
N ILE A 112 5.90 -18.44 -2.40
CA ILE A 112 6.08 -17.08 -1.89
C ILE A 112 6.38 -17.17 -0.41
N LYS A 113 7.56 -16.71 0.00
CA LYS A 113 8.02 -16.81 1.39
C LYS A 113 8.37 -15.46 1.95
N THR A 114 7.66 -15.05 3.00
CA THR A 114 7.93 -13.85 3.78
C THR A 114 8.68 -14.24 5.05
N ASN A 115 9.94 -13.80 5.18
CA ASN A 115 10.73 -13.92 6.40
C ASN A 115 10.59 -12.66 7.23
N TYR A 116 10.16 -12.79 8.48
CA TYR A 116 10.04 -11.67 9.41
C TYR A 116 11.33 -11.50 10.22
N PRO A 117 11.64 -10.26 10.65
CA PRO A 117 12.92 -9.97 11.27
C PRO A 117 13.12 -10.57 12.67
N TYR A 118 12.09 -11.13 13.29
CA TYR A 118 12.10 -11.63 14.67
C TYR A 118 11.88 -13.14 14.76
N GLY A 119 12.57 -13.79 15.71
CA GLY A 119 12.26 -15.17 16.11
C GLY A 119 12.36 -16.22 15.00
N SER A 120 13.07 -15.94 13.90
CA SER A 120 13.09 -16.78 12.69
C SER A 120 11.68 -17.08 12.13
N ALA A 121 10.73 -16.18 12.36
CA ALA A 121 9.34 -16.35 11.95
C ALA A 121 9.19 -16.18 10.43
N SER A 122 8.35 -17.00 9.82
CA SER A 122 8.08 -16.91 8.38
C SER A 122 6.66 -17.34 8.03
N HIS A 123 6.14 -16.76 6.96
CA HIS A 123 4.90 -17.15 6.31
C HIS A 123 5.23 -17.62 4.91
N THR A 124 4.81 -18.83 4.54
CA THR A 124 5.06 -19.41 3.22
C THR A 124 3.75 -19.81 2.56
N ILE A 125 3.57 -19.38 1.33
CA ILE A 125 2.44 -19.70 0.47
C ILE A 125 2.95 -20.64 -0.61
N TYR A 126 2.40 -21.85 -0.66
CA TYR A 126 2.67 -22.83 -1.71
C TYR A 126 1.46 -22.90 -2.63
N ASN A 127 1.63 -22.52 -3.89
CA ASN A 127 0.62 -22.62 -4.92
C ASN A 127 0.95 -23.75 -5.88
N GLN A 128 -0.07 -24.54 -6.20
CA GLN A 128 -0.01 -25.57 -7.22
C GLN A 128 -0.97 -25.20 -8.35
N TYR A 129 -0.46 -25.19 -9.57
CA TYR A 129 -1.21 -24.85 -10.77
C TYR A 129 -1.47 -26.06 -11.66
N ASN A 130 -2.52 -25.98 -12.46
CA ASN A 130 -2.72 -26.80 -13.66
C ASN A 130 -2.77 -25.86 -14.87
N GLY A 131 -1.68 -25.77 -15.65
CA GLY A 131 -1.48 -24.65 -16.57
C GLY A 131 -1.34 -23.33 -15.81
N SER A 132 -2.21 -22.35 -16.08
CA SER A 132 -2.29 -21.07 -15.33
C SER A 132 -3.42 -21.03 -14.30
N ILE A 133 -4.13 -22.15 -14.09
CA ILE A 133 -5.27 -22.23 -13.17
C ILE A 133 -4.78 -22.72 -11.81
N LEU A 134 -5.06 -21.96 -10.75
CA LEU A 134 -4.74 -22.33 -9.37
C LEU A 134 -5.57 -23.54 -8.93
N LYS A 135 -4.91 -24.62 -8.51
CA LYS A 135 -5.53 -25.88 -8.08
C LYS A 135 -5.49 -26.05 -6.57
N ARG A 136 -4.42 -25.59 -5.94
CA ARG A 136 -4.22 -25.74 -4.50
C ARG A 136 -3.36 -24.61 -3.96
N THR A 137 -3.68 -24.14 -2.76
CA THR A 137 -2.86 -23.18 -2.01
C THR A 137 -2.67 -23.65 -0.58
N ILE A 138 -1.45 -23.55 -0.06
CA ILE A 138 -1.12 -23.86 1.33
C ILE A 138 -0.49 -22.62 1.95
N ASN A 139 -1.13 -22.02 2.96
CA ASN A 139 -0.53 -20.94 3.75
C ASN A 139 -0.02 -21.55 5.05
N SER A 140 1.31 -21.60 5.19
CA SER A 140 1.99 -22.20 6.33
C SER A 140 2.77 -21.15 7.11
N PHE A 141 2.68 -21.26 8.44
CA PHE A 141 3.34 -20.35 9.36
C PHE A 141 4.41 -21.09 10.16
N LYS A 142 5.58 -20.49 10.29
CA LYS A 142 6.68 -20.99 11.14
C LYS A 142 6.96 -19.96 12.23
N ASN A 143 7.10 -20.43 13.46
CA ASN A 143 7.31 -19.63 14.67
C ASN A 143 6.24 -18.55 14.89
N PHE A 144 5.01 -18.86 14.45
CA PHE A 144 3.78 -18.13 14.79
C PHE A 144 2.73 -19.12 15.30
N PRO A 145 1.80 -18.68 16.17
CA PRO A 145 0.73 -19.51 16.71
C PRO A 145 -0.43 -19.74 15.73
N TYR A 146 -0.39 -19.16 14.52
CA TYR A 146 -1.48 -19.16 13.54
C TYR A 146 -1.67 -20.53 12.88
N LEU A 147 -2.91 -20.80 12.44
CA LEU A 147 -3.28 -22.03 11.75
C LEU A 147 -2.69 -22.06 10.33
N THR A 148 -2.21 -23.23 9.91
CA THR A 148 -1.93 -23.51 8.51
C THR A 148 -3.25 -23.75 7.77
N THR A 149 -3.44 -23.09 6.62
CA THR A 149 -4.64 -23.26 5.80
C THR A 149 -4.29 -23.98 4.50
N ILE A 150 -5.10 -24.97 4.12
CA ILE A 150 -4.97 -25.69 2.85
C ILE A 150 -6.26 -25.52 2.07
N PHE A 151 -6.16 -24.92 0.89
CA PHE A 151 -7.23 -24.74 -0.07
C PHE A 151 -7.05 -25.70 -1.23
N THR A 152 -8.11 -26.41 -1.57
CA THR A 152 -8.17 -27.26 -2.77
C THR A 152 -9.35 -26.85 -3.63
N TYR A 153 -9.08 -26.59 -4.91
CA TYR A 153 -10.05 -26.20 -5.92
C TYR A 153 -10.34 -27.42 -6.81
N ASN A 154 -11.41 -28.17 -6.50
CA ASN A 154 -11.65 -29.50 -7.06
C ASN A 154 -12.23 -29.49 -8.48
N LYS A 155 -12.97 -28.43 -8.83
CA LYS A 155 -13.41 -28.18 -10.20
C LYS A 155 -12.68 -26.95 -10.73
N PRO A 156 -12.16 -27.01 -11.97
CA PRO A 156 -11.45 -25.87 -12.53
C PRO A 156 -12.39 -24.67 -12.53
N ILE A 157 -11.81 -23.50 -12.28
CA ILE A 157 -12.54 -22.23 -12.22
C ILE A 157 -13.39 -22.02 -13.51
N THR A 158 -13.03 -22.69 -14.61
CA THR A 158 -13.73 -22.73 -15.92
C THR A 158 -15.07 -23.47 -15.96
N SER A 159 -15.50 -24.15 -14.90
CA SER A 159 -16.83 -24.79 -14.87
C SER A 159 -17.87 -23.90 -14.22
N THR A 160 -19.12 -24.01 -14.66
CA THR A 160 -20.30 -23.40 -14.02
C THR A 160 -20.51 -23.81 -12.56
N ILE A 161 -19.67 -24.70 -12.03
CA ILE A 161 -19.65 -25.19 -10.66
C ILE A 161 -18.24 -25.03 -10.11
N HIS A 162 -18.09 -24.33 -8.99
CA HIS A 162 -16.85 -24.19 -8.25
C HIS A 162 -17.00 -24.90 -6.91
N GLU A 163 -16.02 -25.72 -6.57
CA GLU A 163 -16.00 -26.46 -5.30
C GLU A 163 -14.68 -26.17 -4.60
N ASN A 164 -14.78 -25.45 -3.48
CA ASN A 164 -13.63 -25.08 -2.66
C ASN A 164 -13.67 -25.90 -1.38
N GLN A 165 -12.51 -26.43 -1.01
CA GLN A 165 -12.31 -27.14 0.25
C GLN A 165 -11.22 -26.45 1.06
N LEU A 166 -11.57 -26.03 2.28
CA LEU A 166 -10.65 -25.50 3.27
C LEU A 166 -10.41 -26.54 4.36
N ARG A 167 -9.13 -26.77 4.65
CA ARG A 167 -8.66 -27.52 5.81
C ARG A 167 -7.80 -26.63 6.70
N LEU A 168 -8.14 -26.56 7.98
CA LEU A 168 -7.37 -25.84 9.00
C LEU A 168 -6.49 -26.81 9.79
N ILE A 169 -5.21 -26.50 10.00
CA ILE A 169 -4.23 -27.34 10.71
C ILE A 169 -3.49 -26.52 11.78
N PRO A 170 -3.54 -26.90 13.07
CA PRO A 170 -2.76 -26.24 14.12
C PRO A 170 -1.25 -26.34 13.92
N ASN A 171 -0.51 -25.32 14.35
CA ASN A 171 0.94 -25.33 14.30
C ASN A 171 1.54 -26.03 15.53
N THR A 172 1.81 -27.32 15.41
CA THR A 172 2.16 -28.24 16.52
C THR A 172 3.46 -27.91 17.25
N LYS A 173 4.32 -27.02 16.74
CA LYS A 173 5.62 -26.68 17.35
C LYS A 173 5.56 -25.64 18.48
N LEU A 174 4.44 -24.94 18.67
CA LEU A 174 4.33 -23.85 19.66
C LEU A 174 3.25 -24.06 20.72
N THR A 175 2.41 -25.09 20.59
CA THR A 175 1.34 -25.39 21.55
C THR A 175 1.78 -26.56 22.43
N SER A 176 2.20 -26.28 23.67
CA SER A 176 2.42 -27.30 24.71
C SER A 176 1.11 -27.88 25.27
N PHE A 177 -0.02 -27.59 24.63
CA PHE A 177 -1.35 -28.02 25.03
C PHE A 177 -2.01 -28.75 23.85
N ASP A 178 -2.34 -30.00 24.16
CA ASP A 178 -3.33 -30.87 23.55
C ASP A 178 -3.00 -31.60 22.23
N THR A 179 -3.04 -32.92 22.34
CA THR A 179 -3.55 -33.83 21.31
C THR A 179 -4.97 -33.39 20.90
N ILE A 180 -5.13 -32.73 19.76
CA ILE A 180 -6.44 -32.32 19.23
C ILE A 180 -6.62 -32.92 17.82
N ASP A 181 -7.47 -33.93 17.73
CA ASP A 181 -7.83 -34.69 16.51
C ASP A 181 -8.90 -34.01 15.64
N ASN A 182 -9.39 -32.81 16.00
CA ASN A 182 -10.47 -32.15 15.26
C ASN A 182 -9.94 -31.06 14.32
N TYR A 183 -9.61 -31.45 13.10
CA TYR A 183 -9.37 -30.53 11.98
C TYR A 183 -10.71 -30.09 11.39
N GLU A 184 -10.98 -28.77 11.34
CA GLU A 184 -12.14 -28.24 10.61
C GLU A 184 -11.92 -28.42 9.10
N TYR A 185 -12.85 -29.16 8.49
CA TYR A 185 -13.00 -29.27 7.05
C TYR A 185 -14.28 -28.53 6.65
N LEU A 186 -14.12 -27.53 5.80
CA LEU A 186 -15.24 -26.75 5.27
C LEU A 186 -15.25 -26.90 3.76
N SER A 187 -16.40 -27.23 3.19
CA SER A 187 -16.58 -27.37 1.74
C SER A 187 -17.76 -26.53 1.27
N TYR A 188 -17.51 -25.67 0.29
CA TYR A 188 -18.52 -24.76 -0.26
C TYR A 188 -18.56 -24.88 -1.78
N ASN A 189 -19.78 -25.02 -2.29
CA ASN A 189 -20.02 -25.18 -3.72
C ASN A 189 -20.79 -23.96 -4.24
N TYR A 190 -20.25 -23.30 -5.25
CA TYR A 190 -20.86 -22.16 -5.94
C TYR A 190 -21.26 -22.60 -7.35
N THR A 191 -22.43 -22.18 -7.82
CA THR A 191 -22.82 -22.39 -9.22
C THR A 191 -23.12 -21.06 -9.89
N TYR A 192 -22.74 -20.96 -11.17
CA TYR A 192 -22.86 -19.76 -11.97
C TYR A 192 -23.59 -20.01 -13.28
N ASP A 193 -24.28 -18.99 -13.76
CA ASP A 193 -24.93 -19.00 -15.06
C ASP A 193 -23.88 -18.99 -16.19
N GLN A 194 -24.00 -19.94 -17.11
CA GLN A 194 -23.03 -20.16 -18.17
C GLN A 194 -22.92 -19.03 -19.21
N PHE A 195 -23.93 -18.16 -19.30
CA PHE A 195 -23.98 -17.08 -20.30
C PHE A 195 -23.72 -15.71 -19.70
N THR A 196 -24.07 -15.51 -18.43
CA THR A 196 -23.99 -14.22 -17.74
C THR A 196 -22.93 -14.19 -16.64
N GLY A 197 -22.43 -15.34 -16.18
CA GLY A 197 -21.47 -15.45 -15.07
C GLY A 197 -22.08 -15.17 -13.69
N ARG A 198 -23.41 -14.98 -13.64
CA ARG A 198 -24.14 -14.66 -12.42
C ARG A 198 -24.11 -15.81 -11.44
N LEU A 199 -23.93 -15.50 -10.17
CA LEU A 199 -24.10 -16.49 -9.10
C LEU A 199 -25.55 -17.01 -9.07
N ILE A 200 -25.77 -18.32 -9.12
CA ILE A 200 -27.09 -18.98 -9.09
C ILE A 200 -27.31 -19.65 -7.73
N THR A 201 -26.36 -20.43 -7.23
CA THR A 201 -26.50 -21.08 -5.92
C THR A 201 -25.22 -21.08 -5.11
N ILE A 202 -25.36 -21.01 -3.78
CA ILE A 202 -24.31 -21.35 -2.81
C ILE A 202 -24.79 -22.57 -1.99
N GLN A 203 -23.93 -23.58 -1.85
CA GLN A 203 -24.17 -24.83 -1.10
C GLN A 203 -25.50 -25.54 -1.45
N SER A 204 -26.07 -25.28 -2.63
CA SER A 204 -27.40 -25.73 -3.08
C SER A 204 -28.62 -25.22 -2.28
N THR A 205 -28.40 -24.60 -1.12
CA THR A 205 -29.43 -24.07 -0.21
C THR A 205 -29.82 -22.63 -0.54
N ILE A 206 -28.82 -21.77 -0.72
CA ILE A 206 -29.01 -20.36 -1.05
C ILE A 206 -29.17 -20.23 -2.56
N ARG A 207 -30.29 -19.66 -3.01
CA ARG A 207 -30.62 -19.47 -4.42
C ARG A 207 -30.72 -18.00 -4.78
N PHE A 208 -30.09 -17.64 -5.88
CA PHE A 208 -30.12 -16.32 -6.49
C PHE A 208 -31.00 -16.37 -7.75
N THR A 209 -31.90 -15.42 -7.89
CA THR A 209 -32.73 -15.27 -9.10
C THR A 209 -32.77 -13.81 -9.54
N TYR A 210 -32.78 -13.61 -10.86
CA TYR A 210 -32.69 -12.29 -11.50
C TYR A 210 -33.84 -12.11 -12.50
N PRO A 211 -35.08 -11.84 -12.03
CA PRO A 211 -36.24 -11.73 -12.90
C PRO A 211 -36.12 -10.60 -13.93
N THR A 212 -35.44 -9.52 -13.55
CA THR A 212 -35.12 -8.39 -14.41
C THR A 212 -33.67 -7.96 -14.21
N VAL A 213 -33.18 -7.01 -15.01
CA VAL A 213 -31.85 -6.41 -14.79
C VAL A 213 -31.79 -5.57 -13.51
N TYR A 214 -32.94 -5.16 -12.97
CA TYR A 214 -33.04 -4.29 -11.80
C TYR A 214 -33.27 -5.05 -10.49
N GLU A 215 -33.70 -6.32 -10.56
CA GLU A 215 -34.12 -7.07 -9.37
C GLU A 215 -33.21 -8.28 -9.14
N THR A 216 -32.83 -8.47 -7.88
CA THR A 216 -32.14 -9.67 -7.40
C THR A 216 -32.87 -10.22 -6.19
N PHE A 217 -33.20 -11.50 -6.23
CA PHE A 217 -33.76 -12.24 -5.10
C PHE A 217 -32.74 -13.24 -4.58
N ILE A 218 -32.46 -13.18 -3.29
CA ILE A 218 -31.65 -14.15 -2.55
C ILE A 218 -32.61 -14.91 -1.64
N LYS A 219 -32.75 -16.22 -1.83
CA LYS A 219 -33.65 -17.07 -1.06
C LYS A 219 -32.86 -18.15 -0.34
N ASP A 220 -33.11 -18.31 0.96
CA ASP A 220 -32.63 -19.44 1.74
C ASP A 220 -33.70 -19.88 2.73
N ARG A 221 -34.18 -21.12 2.59
CA ARG A 221 -35.28 -21.70 3.40
C ARG A 221 -36.49 -20.77 3.53
N SER A 222 -36.69 -20.16 4.71
CA SER A 222 -37.80 -19.26 5.04
C SER A 222 -37.49 -17.78 4.78
N ILE A 223 -36.27 -17.45 4.36
CA ILE A 223 -35.77 -16.10 4.20
C ILE A 223 -35.74 -15.71 2.72
N THR A 224 -36.12 -14.48 2.44
CA THR A 224 -35.99 -13.89 1.10
C THR A 224 -35.53 -12.44 1.21
N ILE A 225 -34.41 -12.13 0.57
CA ILE A 225 -33.88 -10.78 0.41
C ILE A 225 -34.13 -10.34 -1.03
N LEU A 226 -34.86 -9.26 -1.21
CA LEU A 226 -35.04 -8.59 -2.49
C LEU A 226 -34.18 -7.34 -2.52
N LYS A 227 -33.30 -7.22 -3.53
CA LYS A 227 -32.61 -5.98 -3.87
C LYS A 227 -33.17 -5.44 -5.18
N ARG A 228 -33.56 -4.15 -5.20
CA ARG A 228 -33.96 -3.44 -6.42
C ARG A 228 -33.01 -2.31 -6.74
N LYS A 229 -32.75 -2.11 -8.02
CA LYS A 229 -32.01 -0.98 -8.56
C LYS A 229 -32.94 0.03 -9.25
N ASP A 230 -32.51 1.27 -9.36
CA ASP A 230 -33.16 2.28 -10.20
C ASP A 230 -32.67 2.22 -11.66
N ASP A 231 -33.18 3.13 -12.50
CA ASP A 231 -32.82 3.23 -13.92
C ASP A 231 -31.32 3.50 -14.15
N TYR A 232 -30.65 4.04 -13.12
CA TYR A 232 -29.23 4.35 -13.09
C TYR A 232 -28.37 3.19 -12.54
N GLN A 233 -28.98 2.03 -12.27
CA GLN A 233 -28.35 0.83 -11.71
C GLN A 233 -27.84 1.00 -10.26
N ARG A 234 -28.35 1.98 -9.53
CA ARG A 234 -28.04 2.22 -8.11
C ARG A 234 -29.03 1.49 -7.23
N LEU A 235 -28.60 1.06 -6.04
CA LEU A 235 -29.47 0.38 -5.08
C LEU A 235 -30.62 1.30 -4.64
N LYS A 236 -31.86 0.92 -4.94
CA LYS A 236 -33.08 1.68 -4.65
C LYS A 236 -33.84 1.12 -3.45
N GLU A 237 -33.87 -0.20 -3.31
CA GLU A 237 -34.65 -0.86 -2.26
C GLU A 237 -33.97 -2.15 -1.82
N ILE A 238 -33.96 -2.42 -0.51
CA ILE A 238 -33.74 -3.75 0.07
C ILE A 238 -34.98 -4.14 0.87
N THR A 239 -35.56 -5.31 0.60
CA THR A 239 -36.62 -5.89 1.41
C THR A 239 -36.17 -7.23 1.98
N PHE A 240 -36.30 -7.43 3.28
CA PHE A 240 -36.08 -8.72 3.93
C PHE A 240 -37.42 -9.30 4.42
N ASN A 241 -37.70 -10.52 3.97
CA ASN A 241 -38.90 -11.28 4.29
C ASN A 241 -38.52 -12.54 5.07
N PHE A 242 -39.32 -12.88 6.07
CA PHE A 242 -39.26 -14.14 6.80
C PHE A 242 -40.62 -14.84 6.76
N LYS A 243 -40.67 -16.11 6.35
CA LYS A 243 -41.90 -16.89 6.13
C LYS A 243 -42.92 -16.12 5.28
N ASN A 244 -42.44 -15.51 4.18
CA ASN A 244 -43.20 -14.64 3.27
C ASN A 244 -43.82 -13.38 3.90
N GLN A 245 -43.48 -13.04 5.14
CA GLN A 245 -43.88 -11.79 5.77
C GLN A 245 -42.75 -10.76 5.68
N LYS A 246 -43.08 -9.55 5.23
CA LYS A 246 -42.17 -8.42 5.15
C LYS A 246 -41.78 -7.95 6.55
N ARG A 247 -40.50 -8.07 6.89
CA ARG A 247 -39.96 -7.68 8.20
C ARG A 247 -39.30 -6.31 8.16
N ILE A 248 -38.59 -5.99 7.08
CA ILE A 248 -37.96 -4.69 6.91
C ILE A 248 -37.90 -4.32 5.43
N THR A 249 -38.05 -3.03 5.15
CA THR A 249 -37.82 -2.43 3.84
C THR A 249 -36.94 -1.21 4.03
N ILE A 250 -35.86 -1.12 3.27
CA ILE A 250 -34.95 0.02 3.24
C ILE A 250 -35.04 0.63 1.85
N GLU A 251 -35.48 1.87 1.78
CA GLU A 251 -35.62 2.65 0.54
C GLU A 251 -34.52 3.71 0.48
N TYR A 252 -33.91 3.87 -0.69
CA TYR A 252 -32.83 4.80 -0.98
C TYR A 252 -33.28 5.80 -2.04
N LEU A 253 -33.16 7.09 -1.74
CA LEU A 253 -33.55 8.19 -2.62
C LEU A 253 -32.34 9.04 -2.97
N TYR A 254 -32.30 9.48 -4.24
CA TYR A 254 -31.17 10.17 -4.83
C TYR A 254 -31.64 11.42 -5.57
N ASP A 255 -30.83 12.48 -5.52
CA ASP A 255 -30.94 13.63 -6.40
C ASP A 255 -30.30 13.27 -7.75
N ASN A 256 -31.11 13.13 -8.79
CA ASN A 256 -30.60 12.80 -10.13
C ASN A 256 -29.93 13.99 -10.83
N LYS A 257 -30.20 15.24 -10.41
CA LYS A 257 -29.60 16.44 -11.00
C LYS A 257 -28.22 16.70 -10.41
N ARG A 258 -28.11 16.58 -9.08
CA ARG A 258 -26.83 16.72 -8.35
C ARG A 258 -26.04 15.42 -8.25
N LEU A 259 -26.63 14.29 -8.61
CA LEU A 259 -26.03 12.96 -8.49
C LEU A 259 -25.60 12.62 -7.05
N VAL A 260 -26.35 13.07 -6.04
CA VAL A 260 -26.08 12.80 -4.61
C VAL A 260 -27.16 11.92 -3.97
N PHE A 261 -26.83 11.32 -2.83
CA PHE A 261 -27.74 10.51 -2.04
C PHE A 261 -28.51 11.36 -1.03
N GLU A 262 -29.83 11.45 -1.11
CA GLU A 262 -30.58 12.41 -0.31
C GLU A 262 -31.19 11.82 0.96
N GLN A 263 -31.76 10.60 0.86
CA GLN A 263 -32.54 10.03 1.93
C GLN A 263 -32.45 8.51 2.00
N MET A 264 -32.37 8.00 3.22
CA MET A 264 -32.59 6.59 3.54
C MET A 264 -33.84 6.46 4.40
N LYS A 265 -34.80 5.63 3.98
CA LYS A 265 -36.01 5.35 4.75
C LYS A 265 -36.07 3.88 5.11
N ILE A 266 -36.08 3.60 6.41
CA ILE A 266 -36.15 2.25 6.95
C ILE A 266 -37.53 2.04 7.56
N GLN A 267 -38.29 1.10 7.00
CA GLN A 267 -39.56 0.66 7.54
C GLN A 267 -39.39 -0.72 8.17
N ILE A 268 -39.52 -0.81 9.50
CA ILE A 268 -39.47 -2.06 10.25
C ILE A 268 -40.91 -2.50 10.56
N ALA A 269 -41.26 -3.69 10.09
CA ALA A 269 -42.62 -4.23 10.10
C ALA A 269 -43.65 -3.21 9.55
N THR A 270 -44.86 -3.18 10.11
CA THR A 270 -45.94 -2.28 9.67
C THR A 270 -46.02 -0.97 10.46
N LYS A 271 -45.13 -0.71 11.42
CA LYS A 271 -45.36 0.34 12.44
C LYS A 271 -44.23 1.35 12.64
N SER A 272 -42.97 0.99 12.46
CA SER A 272 -41.84 1.90 12.73
C SER A 272 -41.17 2.34 11.44
N ILE A 273 -41.06 3.65 11.26
CA ILE A 273 -40.35 4.28 10.15
C ILE A 273 -39.23 5.13 10.72
N ILE A 274 -38.02 4.95 10.19
CA ILE A 274 -36.84 5.76 10.50
C ILE A 274 -36.40 6.43 9.21
N ASN A 275 -36.30 7.75 9.21
CA ASN A 275 -35.83 8.55 8.08
C ASN A 275 -34.46 9.12 8.39
N TYR A 276 -33.53 8.97 7.44
CA TYR A 276 -32.26 9.70 7.43
C TYR A 276 -32.24 10.68 6.28
N TYR A 277 -31.84 11.92 6.54
CA TYR A 277 -31.67 12.96 5.52
C TYR A 277 -30.23 13.44 5.48
N TYR A 278 -29.69 13.56 4.28
CA TYR A 278 -28.30 13.94 4.02
C TYR A 278 -28.27 15.31 3.33
N ARG A 279 -27.52 16.25 3.91
CA ARG A 279 -27.33 17.58 3.34
C ARG A 279 -25.90 17.77 2.88
N TYR A 280 -25.75 18.52 1.79
CA TYR A 280 -24.49 18.74 1.11
C TYR A 280 -24.17 20.22 0.95
N ASP A 281 -22.89 20.56 0.95
CA ASP A 281 -22.42 21.89 0.53
C ASP A 281 -22.37 22.02 -1.01
N LEU A 282 -21.81 23.14 -1.49
CA LEU A 282 -21.65 23.44 -2.93
C LEU A 282 -20.59 22.57 -3.62
N LEU A 283 -19.71 21.91 -2.85
CA LEU A 283 -18.71 20.97 -3.34
C LEU A 283 -19.19 19.51 -3.17
N GLU A 284 -20.48 19.30 -2.92
CA GLU A 284 -21.13 18.00 -2.76
C GLU A 284 -20.54 17.16 -1.62
N ARG A 285 -20.02 17.82 -0.58
CA ARG A 285 -19.57 17.17 0.66
C ARG A 285 -20.70 17.15 1.68
N ILE A 286 -20.86 16.04 2.40
CA ILE A 286 -21.91 15.91 3.45
C ILE A 286 -21.61 16.90 4.59
N ILE A 287 -22.54 17.79 4.90
CA ILE A 287 -22.43 18.75 6.02
C ILE A 287 -23.35 18.41 7.19
N GLU A 288 -24.40 17.62 6.96
CA GLU A 288 -25.36 17.25 8.00
C GLU A 288 -26.05 15.92 7.68
N ILE A 289 -26.21 15.07 8.69
CA ILE A 289 -27.05 13.86 8.66
C ILE A 289 -28.09 14.00 9.77
N ARG A 290 -29.38 13.93 9.42
CA ARG A 290 -30.49 13.93 10.37
C ARG A 290 -31.12 12.56 10.46
N LYS A 291 -31.51 12.14 11.66
CA LYS A 291 -32.32 10.96 11.94
C LYS A 291 -33.66 11.41 12.50
N ASN A 292 -34.77 11.13 11.81
CA ASN A 292 -36.12 11.60 12.17
C ASN A 292 -36.13 13.11 12.49
N ASP A 293 -35.56 13.89 11.57
CA ASP A 293 -35.40 15.36 11.65
C ASP A 293 -34.48 15.90 12.77
N ILE A 294 -33.91 15.02 13.60
CA ILE A 294 -32.93 15.38 14.63
C ILE A 294 -31.52 15.28 14.03
N VAL A 295 -30.73 16.36 14.15
CA VAL A 295 -29.33 16.37 13.70
C VAL A 295 -28.51 15.34 14.48
N LYS A 296 -27.96 14.37 13.77
CA LYS A 296 -27.14 13.29 14.33
C LYS A 296 -25.66 13.53 14.11
N TYR A 297 -25.29 14.02 12.92
CA TYR A 297 -23.92 14.38 12.56
C TYR A 297 -23.92 15.72 11.82
N ARG A 298 -22.91 16.56 12.09
CA ARG A 298 -22.59 17.79 11.37
C ARG A 298 -21.10 17.79 11.08
N TYR A 299 -20.75 18.33 9.91
CA TYR A 299 -19.37 18.46 9.46
C TYR A 299 -19.17 19.85 8.85
N GLU A 300 -18.07 20.49 9.22
CA GLU A 300 -17.55 21.65 8.50
C GLU A 300 -16.16 21.32 7.96
N TYR A 301 -15.77 22.02 6.90
CA TYR A 301 -14.55 21.75 6.18
C TYR A 301 -13.72 23.00 5.97
N ASP A 302 -12.40 22.85 6.00
CA ASP A 302 -11.48 23.90 5.56
C ASP A 302 -11.38 23.98 4.02
N LEU A 303 -10.51 24.88 3.53
CA LEU A 303 -10.28 25.10 2.11
C LEU A 303 -9.59 23.92 1.39
N ASN A 304 -8.83 23.10 2.10
CA ASN A 304 -8.20 21.88 1.56
C ASN A 304 -9.13 20.66 1.68
N GLY A 305 -10.30 20.84 2.28
CA GLY A 305 -11.33 19.82 2.47
C GLY A 305 -11.06 18.86 3.62
N ASN A 306 -10.28 19.27 4.61
CA ASN A 306 -10.19 18.57 5.88
C ASN A 306 -11.41 18.90 6.76
N ILE A 307 -11.83 17.97 7.61
CA ILE A 307 -12.90 18.22 8.61
C ILE A 307 -12.33 19.11 9.70
N ASN A 308 -12.77 20.36 9.79
CA ASN A 308 -12.29 21.29 10.83
C ASN A 308 -13.24 21.37 12.04
N ARG A 309 -14.47 20.84 11.92
CA ARG A 309 -15.47 20.79 13.00
C ARG A 309 -16.43 19.62 12.83
N THR A 310 -16.84 19.03 13.94
CA THR A 310 -17.91 18.03 14.01
C THR A 310 -18.89 18.33 15.15
N ASN A 311 -19.87 17.44 15.41
CA ASN A 311 -20.70 17.51 16.61
C ASN A 311 -19.89 17.38 17.90
N ASP A 312 -18.85 16.55 17.88
CA ASP A 312 -18.04 16.21 19.06
C ASP A 312 -16.78 17.07 19.19
N TYR A 313 -16.43 17.79 18.12
CA TYR A 313 -15.20 18.56 17.99
C TYR A 313 -15.49 19.98 17.50
N GLU A 314 -15.34 20.97 18.39
CA GLU A 314 -15.56 22.37 18.06
C GLU A 314 -14.50 22.94 17.10
N SER A 315 -13.27 22.41 17.17
CA SER A 315 -12.17 22.83 16.32
C SER A 315 -11.11 21.73 16.20
N ILE A 316 -10.74 21.43 14.96
CA ILE A 316 -9.65 20.52 14.58
C ILE A 316 -8.63 21.35 13.81
N GLN A 317 -7.40 21.40 14.32
CA GLN A 317 -6.33 22.24 13.75
C GLN A 317 -5.36 21.41 12.90
N TYR A 318 -4.97 21.98 11.77
CA TYR A 318 -4.11 21.35 10.77
C TYR A 318 -2.88 22.21 10.51
N ASN A 319 -1.75 21.57 10.20
CA ASN A 319 -0.58 22.29 9.66
C ASN A 319 -0.72 22.51 8.14
N GLN A 320 0.27 23.18 7.54
CA GLN A 320 0.30 23.44 6.10
C GLN A 320 0.28 22.16 5.24
N TRP A 321 0.64 21.01 5.79
CA TRP A 321 0.67 19.71 5.09
C TRP A 321 -0.55 18.85 5.38
N ASP A 322 -1.65 19.47 5.85
CA ASP A 322 -2.89 18.81 6.23
C ASP A 322 -2.74 17.80 7.38
N GLN A 323 -1.67 17.82 8.17
CA GLN A 323 -1.53 16.95 9.35
C GLN A 323 -2.23 17.55 10.57
N ILE A 324 -2.90 16.71 11.38
CA ILE A 324 -3.55 17.17 12.62
C ILE A 324 -2.48 17.64 13.61
N ILE A 325 -2.69 18.82 14.19
CA ILE A 325 -1.89 19.34 15.30
C ILE A 325 -2.59 19.01 16.62
N ASN A 326 -3.82 19.49 16.77
CA ASN A 326 -4.63 19.26 17.96
C ASN A 326 -6.12 19.28 17.64
N ILE A 327 -6.89 18.77 18.58
CA ILE A 327 -8.35 18.88 18.60
C ILE A 327 -8.78 19.53 19.92
N GLN A 328 -9.58 20.58 19.83
CA GLN A 328 -10.08 21.30 21.00
C GLN A 328 -11.18 20.48 21.71
N LYS A 329 -10.91 20.14 22.97
CA LYS A 329 -11.80 19.50 23.95
C LYS A 329 -11.48 20.10 25.33
N GLN A 330 -12.22 19.71 26.38
CA GLN A 330 -11.88 20.09 27.77
C GLN A 330 -10.40 19.81 28.10
N THR A 331 -9.90 18.66 27.63
CA THR A 331 -8.48 18.36 27.51
C THR A 331 -8.14 18.27 26.02
N PRO A 332 -7.29 19.17 25.48
CA PRO A 332 -6.91 19.12 24.06
C PRO A 332 -6.30 17.77 23.72
N ILE A 333 -6.67 17.20 22.58
CA ILE A 333 -6.07 15.97 22.06
C ILE A 333 -4.95 16.37 21.11
N ILE A 334 -3.71 16.04 21.46
CA ILE A 334 -2.53 16.33 20.63
C ILE A 334 -2.22 15.15 19.73
N TYR A 335 -2.00 15.42 18.45
CA TYR A 335 -1.54 14.45 17.46
C TYR A 335 -0.07 14.70 17.13
N LYS A 336 0.70 13.63 16.94
CA LYS A 336 2.11 13.72 16.53
C LYS A 336 2.35 12.89 15.27
N TYR A 337 3.03 13.50 14.32
CA TYR A 337 3.51 12.88 13.09
C TYR A 337 5.03 12.83 13.10
N ASN A 338 5.62 11.79 12.51
CA ASN A 338 7.06 11.73 12.29
C ASN A 338 7.47 12.57 11.06
N SER A 339 8.76 12.59 10.75
CA SER A 339 9.30 13.35 9.61
C SER A 339 8.92 12.80 8.23
N ASP A 340 8.39 11.57 8.18
CA ASP A 340 7.80 10.96 6.99
C ASP A 340 6.26 11.06 7.00
N GLY A 341 5.70 11.96 7.82
CA GLY A 341 4.27 12.21 7.85
C GLY A 341 3.40 11.04 8.30
N PHE A 342 3.94 10.02 8.98
CA PHE A 342 3.11 8.96 9.56
C PHE A 342 2.68 9.39 10.96
N MET A 343 1.40 9.18 11.29
CA MET A 343 0.88 9.50 12.61
C MET A 343 1.43 8.51 13.65
N ILE A 344 2.12 8.97 14.69
CA ILE A 344 2.79 8.09 15.67
C ILE A 344 2.13 8.10 17.05
N LYS A 345 1.44 9.20 17.42
CA LYS A 345 0.75 9.35 18.71
C LYS A 345 -0.54 10.14 18.58
N SER A 346 -1.56 9.74 19.34
CA SER A 346 -2.79 10.52 19.58
C SER A 346 -3.22 10.43 21.06
N GLU A 347 -4.19 11.25 21.48
CA GLU A 347 -4.73 11.30 22.86
C GLU A 347 -3.68 11.62 23.93
N ASN A 348 -2.87 12.66 23.70
CA ASN A 348 -1.86 13.15 24.66
C ASN A 348 -0.83 12.07 25.06
N GLY A 349 -0.60 11.08 24.18
CA GLY A 349 0.33 9.99 24.40
C GLY A 349 -0.31 8.68 24.86
N ASN A 350 -1.64 8.63 25.03
CA ASN A 350 -2.33 7.39 25.39
C ASN A 350 -2.29 6.34 24.29
N ASN A 351 -2.41 6.74 23.02
CA ASN A 351 -2.42 5.85 21.86
C ASN A 351 -1.12 6.02 21.05
N MET A 352 -0.45 4.90 20.79
CA MET A 352 0.77 4.85 19.98
C MET A 352 0.59 3.90 18.81
N PHE A 353 0.86 4.41 17.60
CA PHE A 353 0.73 3.68 16.35
C PHE A 353 2.11 3.49 15.73
N ILE A 354 2.48 2.23 15.50
CA ILE A 354 3.78 1.86 14.94
C ILE A 354 3.54 1.24 13.57
N PHE A 355 4.10 1.89 12.56
CA PHE A 355 4.01 1.50 11.16
C PHE A 355 5.31 0.90 10.67
N ASN A 356 5.22 -0.02 9.72
CA ASN A 356 6.37 -0.39 8.90
C ASN A 356 6.62 0.68 7.83
N SER A 357 7.73 0.58 7.10
CA SER A 357 8.11 1.54 6.06
C SER A 357 7.08 1.65 4.96
N ILE A 358 6.42 0.55 4.62
CA ILE A 358 5.34 0.52 3.63
C ILE A 358 4.08 1.30 4.09
N GLY A 359 3.99 1.68 5.36
CA GLY A 359 2.85 2.43 5.91
C GLY A 359 1.71 1.53 6.41
N LEU A 360 2.01 0.27 6.71
CA LEU A 360 1.09 -0.67 7.37
C LEU A 360 1.25 -0.62 8.88
N LEU A 361 0.15 -0.56 9.61
CA LEU A 361 0.17 -0.58 11.08
C LEU A 361 0.60 -1.96 11.55
N ILE A 362 1.76 -2.09 12.18
CA ILE A 362 2.28 -3.39 12.68
C ILE A 362 2.05 -3.56 14.17
N LYS A 363 1.89 -2.47 14.92
CA LYS A 363 1.68 -2.52 16.36
C LYS A 363 0.92 -1.28 16.86
N PHE A 364 -0.01 -1.52 17.79
CA PHE A 364 -0.76 -0.50 18.50
C PHE A 364 -0.59 -0.70 20.01
N LYS A 365 -0.40 0.41 20.74
CA LYS A 365 -0.32 0.41 22.21
C LYS A 365 -1.20 1.52 22.77
N GLN A 366 -2.05 1.16 23.74
CA GLN A 366 -2.97 2.08 24.41
C GLN A 366 -2.82 2.06 25.93
N ASN A 367 -3.17 3.18 26.58
CA ASN A 367 -3.28 3.34 28.04
C ASN A 367 -2.03 2.89 28.80
N ASN A 368 -0.85 3.41 28.40
CA ASN A 368 0.44 3.06 28.98
C ASN A 368 0.79 1.56 28.95
N GLY A 369 0.26 0.81 27.97
CA GLY A 369 0.57 -0.62 27.78
C GLY A 369 -0.47 -1.58 28.32
N LYS A 370 -1.61 -1.10 28.82
CA LYS A 370 -2.76 -1.96 29.17
C LYS A 370 -3.35 -2.70 27.97
N LYS A 371 -3.11 -2.21 26.75
CA LYS A 371 -3.52 -2.86 25.51
C LYS A 371 -2.37 -2.80 24.52
N ILE A 372 -1.97 -3.96 24.01
CA ILE A 372 -0.90 -4.10 23.01
C ILE A 372 -1.39 -5.08 21.95
N ILE A 373 -1.54 -4.59 20.72
CA ILE A 373 -2.02 -5.35 19.58
C ILE A 373 -0.95 -5.35 18.51
N GLN A 374 -0.69 -6.51 17.92
CA GLN A 374 0.21 -6.69 16.78
C GLN A 374 -0.59 -7.13 15.55
N PHE A 375 -0.15 -6.66 14.39
CA PHE A 375 -0.82 -6.92 13.11
C PHE A 375 0.18 -7.52 12.14
N ILE A 376 -0.20 -8.63 11.51
CA ILE A 376 0.64 -9.37 10.56
C ILE A 376 -0.01 -9.33 9.18
N TYR A 377 0.81 -9.06 8.16
CA TYR A 377 0.40 -8.95 6.77
C TYR A 377 1.13 -9.95 5.90
N ASP A 378 0.53 -10.34 4.78
CA ASP A 378 1.18 -11.11 3.73
C ASP A 378 1.87 -10.23 2.68
N TYR A 379 2.43 -10.84 1.64
CA TYR A 379 3.14 -10.15 0.56
C TYR A 379 2.26 -9.20 -0.27
N LYS A 380 0.92 -9.34 -0.20
CA LYS A 380 -0.04 -8.44 -0.86
C LYS A 380 -0.48 -7.29 0.05
N ASN A 381 0.10 -7.19 1.24
CA ASN A 381 -0.31 -6.26 2.30
C ASN A 381 -1.73 -6.51 2.83
N ARG A 382 -2.25 -7.74 2.68
CA ARG A 382 -3.53 -8.12 3.30
C ARG A 382 -3.28 -8.46 4.76
N LEU A 383 -4.12 -7.95 5.66
CA LEU A 383 -4.04 -8.30 7.08
C LEU A 383 -4.41 -9.78 7.24
N ILE A 384 -3.49 -10.60 7.74
CA ILE A 384 -3.69 -12.05 7.91
C ILE A 384 -3.86 -12.45 9.37
N ALA A 385 -3.35 -11.65 10.31
CA ALA A 385 -3.58 -11.89 11.73
C ALA A 385 -3.54 -10.62 12.58
N LYS A 386 -4.34 -10.61 13.65
CA LYS A 386 -4.34 -9.65 14.76
C LYS A 386 -4.03 -10.42 16.04
N PHE A 387 -2.99 -10.03 16.77
CA PHE A 387 -2.52 -10.71 17.98
C PHE A 387 -2.55 -9.78 19.19
N TYR A 388 -3.28 -10.19 20.24
CA TYR A 388 -3.37 -9.48 21.51
C TYR A 388 -2.25 -9.95 22.43
N SER A 389 -1.22 -9.11 22.62
CA SER A 389 0.00 -9.54 23.28
C SER A 389 -0.18 -9.90 24.76
N ILE A 390 -1.20 -9.33 25.42
CA ILE A 390 -1.46 -9.53 26.85
C ILE A 390 -2.25 -10.82 27.12
N THR A 391 -3.27 -11.09 26.30
CA THR A 391 -4.15 -12.26 26.48
C THR A 391 -3.67 -13.47 25.70
N GLY A 392 -2.79 -13.30 24.71
CA GLY A 392 -2.38 -14.35 23.79
C GLY A 392 -3.45 -14.73 22.74
N ARG A 393 -4.62 -14.07 22.76
CA ARG A 393 -5.68 -14.26 21.76
C ARG A 393 -5.20 -13.77 20.39
N TYR A 394 -5.57 -14.47 19.33
CA TYR A 394 -5.42 -14.00 17.97
C TYR A 394 -6.67 -14.21 17.13
N ILE A 395 -6.85 -13.32 16.17
CA ILE A 395 -7.82 -13.43 15.10
C ILE A 395 -7.04 -13.62 13.81
N GLN A 396 -7.39 -14.65 13.03
CA GLN A 396 -6.76 -14.93 11.75
C GLN A 396 -7.77 -14.67 10.62
N TYR A 397 -7.34 -13.89 9.62
CA TYR A 397 -8.14 -13.54 8.46
C TYR A 397 -7.68 -14.36 7.25
N ILE A 398 -8.62 -14.99 6.56
CA ILE A 398 -8.34 -16.04 5.60
C ILE A 398 -8.96 -15.70 4.25
N TYR A 399 -8.15 -15.80 3.19
CA TYR A 399 -8.48 -15.38 1.83
C TYR A 399 -8.43 -16.56 0.85
N ASP A 400 -9.58 -17.18 0.56
CA ASP A 400 -9.72 -18.32 -0.35
C ASP A 400 -10.28 -17.95 -1.74
N ASP A 401 -10.77 -16.72 -1.91
CA ASP A 401 -11.34 -16.30 -3.19
C ASP A 401 -10.22 -16.00 -4.19
N SER A 402 -9.89 -16.98 -5.03
CA SER A 402 -8.89 -16.81 -6.08
C SER A 402 -9.32 -15.79 -7.13
N SER A 403 -10.62 -15.59 -7.36
CA SER A 403 -11.12 -14.58 -8.31
C SER A 403 -10.98 -13.16 -7.75
N GLN A 404 -11.17 -13.00 -6.44
CA GLN A 404 -11.03 -11.73 -5.73
C GLN A 404 -10.15 -11.90 -4.49
N SER A 405 -8.84 -11.84 -4.70
CA SER A 405 -7.87 -12.18 -3.66
C SER A 405 -7.93 -11.32 -2.40
N ASP A 406 -8.59 -10.16 -2.43
CA ASP A 406 -8.62 -9.24 -1.29
C ASP A 406 -9.83 -9.48 -0.38
N ARG A 407 -10.69 -10.46 -0.70
CA ARG A 407 -11.86 -10.81 0.10
C ARG A 407 -11.53 -11.78 1.23
N ILE A 408 -11.94 -11.41 2.44
CA ILE A 408 -11.89 -12.27 3.61
C ILE A 408 -13.03 -13.29 3.51
N THR A 409 -12.67 -14.54 3.26
CA THR A 409 -13.63 -15.65 3.15
C THR A 409 -13.91 -16.31 4.49
N HIS A 410 -12.92 -16.37 5.38
CA HIS A 410 -13.05 -16.97 6.69
C HIS A 410 -12.33 -16.15 7.75
N ILE A 411 -12.84 -16.21 8.99
CA ILE A 411 -12.24 -15.56 10.16
C ILE A 411 -12.18 -16.60 11.26
N TYR A 412 -10.98 -16.85 11.80
CA TYR A 412 -10.78 -17.76 12.91
C TYR A 412 -10.47 -16.97 14.18
N ASP A 413 -11.19 -17.26 15.27
CA ASP A 413 -10.95 -16.67 16.59
C ASP A 413 -10.33 -17.72 17.52
N SER A 414 -9.09 -17.49 17.96
CA SER A 414 -8.36 -18.45 18.79
C SER A 414 -8.95 -18.65 20.18
N ASN A 415 -9.71 -17.66 20.70
CA ASN A 415 -10.34 -17.75 22.01
C ASN A 415 -11.58 -18.65 21.95
N LYS A 416 -12.42 -18.43 20.94
CA LYS A 416 -13.64 -19.23 20.72
C LYS A 416 -13.36 -20.57 20.03
N ARG A 417 -12.20 -20.73 19.39
CA ARG A 417 -11.81 -21.89 18.57
C ARG A 417 -12.87 -22.21 17.50
N LEU A 418 -13.44 -21.17 16.90
CA LEU A 418 -14.50 -21.27 15.90
C LEU A 418 -14.15 -20.41 14.67
N THR A 419 -14.60 -20.90 13.51
CA THR A 419 -14.45 -20.21 12.23
C THR A 419 -15.78 -19.58 11.79
N THR A 420 -15.75 -18.31 11.42
CA THR A 420 -16.83 -17.62 10.71
C THR A 420 -16.57 -17.72 9.21
N THR A 421 -17.56 -18.15 8.42
CA THR A 421 -17.47 -18.18 6.95
C THR A 421 -18.33 -17.07 6.34
N ILE A 422 -17.77 -16.29 5.42
CA ILE A 422 -18.39 -15.09 4.86
C ILE A 422 -18.92 -15.35 3.45
N PHE A 423 -20.16 -14.93 3.17
CA PHE A 423 -20.79 -15.05 1.86
C PHE A 423 -21.07 -13.70 1.22
N TYR A 424 -20.65 -13.59 -0.04
CA TYR A 424 -20.78 -12.41 -0.87
C TYR A 424 -21.83 -12.60 -1.97
N ASP A 425 -22.54 -11.55 -2.31
CA ASP A 425 -23.46 -11.55 -3.44
C ASP A 425 -22.72 -11.33 -4.77
N ASN A 426 -23.47 -11.29 -5.88
CA ASN A 426 -22.90 -11.10 -7.22
C ASN A 426 -22.20 -9.74 -7.41
N ASN A 427 -22.48 -8.75 -6.55
CA ASN A 427 -21.84 -7.44 -6.57
C ASN A 427 -20.64 -7.36 -5.61
N GLY A 428 -20.38 -8.43 -4.85
CA GLY A 428 -19.28 -8.47 -3.89
C GLY A 428 -19.58 -7.87 -2.53
N GLN A 429 -20.85 -7.63 -2.22
CA GLN A 429 -21.27 -7.17 -0.90
C GLN A 429 -21.57 -8.38 -0.02
N ILE A 430 -21.24 -8.27 1.27
CA ILE A 430 -21.59 -9.31 2.25
C ILE A 430 -23.10 -9.31 2.40
N PHE A 431 -23.72 -10.48 2.24
CA PHE A 431 -25.16 -10.64 2.46
C PHE A 431 -25.48 -11.72 3.51
N ALA A 432 -24.51 -12.59 3.83
CA ALA A 432 -24.67 -13.61 4.85
C ALA A 432 -23.31 -14.06 5.40
N PHE A 433 -23.34 -14.71 6.56
CA PHE A 433 -22.22 -15.46 7.09
C PHE A 433 -22.72 -16.68 7.88
N GLU A 434 -21.90 -17.71 7.95
CA GLU A 434 -22.12 -18.88 8.78
C GLU A 434 -21.21 -18.81 10.00
N TYR A 435 -21.79 -19.04 11.18
CA TYR A 435 -21.06 -19.15 12.43
C TYR A 435 -21.67 -20.27 13.27
N ASN A 436 -20.84 -21.21 13.74
CA ASN A 436 -21.28 -22.35 14.54
C ASN A 436 -22.47 -23.11 13.91
N ASN A 437 -22.37 -23.40 12.61
CA ASN A 437 -23.41 -24.05 11.78
C ASN A 437 -24.77 -23.32 11.74
N ARG A 438 -24.81 -22.03 12.08
CA ARG A 438 -25.99 -21.17 11.96
C ARG A 438 -25.75 -20.07 10.93
N MET A 439 -26.80 -19.78 10.17
CA MET A 439 -26.78 -18.74 9.15
C MET A 439 -27.25 -17.42 9.72
N TYR A 440 -26.52 -16.36 9.38
CA TYR A 440 -26.87 -14.98 9.67
C TYR A 440 -26.89 -14.19 8.37
N TYR A 441 -27.80 -13.23 8.27
CA TYR A 441 -28.06 -12.46 7.05
C TYR A 441 -27.81 -10.99 7.28
N VAL A 442 -27.06 -10.38 6.37
CA VAL A 442 -26.60 -9.00 6.46
C VAL A 442 -27.33 -8.15 5.43
N LEU A 443 -27.99 -7.09 5.90
CA LEU A 443 -28.53 -6.04 5.04
C LEU A 443 -27.59 -4.84 5.08
N THR A 444 -27.21 -4.33 3.91
CA THR A 444 -26.22 -3.27 3.78
C THR A 444 -26.84 -1.96 3.29
N ASP A 445 -26.14 -0.84 3.44
CA ASP A 445 -26.37 0.37 2.67
C ASP A 445 -25.89 0.21 1.20
N PRO A 446 -26.03 1.23 0.33
CA PRO A 446 -25.63 1.10 -1.09
C PRO A 446 -24.13 0.85 -1.30
N ILE A 447 -23.28 1.24 -0.35
CA ILE A 447 -21.82 1.05 -0.42
C ILE A 447 -21.36 -0.23 0.28
N GLY A 448 -22.29 -1.06 0.77
CA GLY A 448 -21.96 -2.32 1.40
C GLY A 448 -21.66 -2.24 2.90
N SER A 449 -21.95 -1.12 3.58
CA SER A 449 -21.86 -1.04 5.04
C SER A 449 -22.99 -1.86 5.68
N PRO A 450 -22.70 -2.86 6.54
CA PRO A 450 -23.72 -3.62 7.25
C PRO A 450 -24.60 -2.73 8.15
N LEU A 451 -25.91 -2.74 7.95
CA LEU A 451 -26.91 -1.99 8.74
C LEU A 451 -27.69 -2.89 9.70
N PHE A 452 -28.04 -4.10 9.26
CA PHE A 452 -28.79 -5.07 10.08
C PHE A 452 -28.22 -6.47 9.91
N ILE A 453 -28.17 -7.22 11.01
CA ILE A 453 -27.85 -8.65 11.02
C ILE A 453 -29.07 -9.39 11.57
N TYR A 454 -29.58 -10.34 10.78
CA TYR A 454 -30.67 -11.24 11.14
C TYR A 454 -30.15 -12.65 11.40
N ASP A 455 -30.75 -13.37 12.35
CA ASP A 455 -30.58 -14.81 12.47
C ASP A 455 -31.44 -15.58 11.44
N ASP A 456 -31.28 -16.89 11.39
CA ASP A 456 -32.07 -17.80 10.55
C ASP A 456 -33.55 -17.93 10.96
N ASN A 457 -33.92 -17.38 12.13
CA ASN A 457 -35.29 -17.27 12.63
C ASN A 457 -35.95 -15.92 12.31
N GLY A 458 -35.23 -15.00 11.63
CA GLY A 458 -35.74 -13.69 11.23
C GLY A 458 -35.76 -12.66 12.36
N ASN A 459 -35.01 -12.87 13.44
CA ASN A 459 -34.80 -11.90 14.52
C ASN A 459 -33.60 -11.00 14.22
N ILE A 460 -33.68 -9.73 14.63
CA ILE A 460 -32.54 -8.80 14.54
C ILE A 460 -31.57 -9.11 15.68
N ILE A 461 -30.34 -9.47 15.34
CA ILE A 461 -29.25 -9.71 16.29
C ILE A 461 -28.40 -8.46 16.49
N LYS A 462 -28.22 -7.67 15.43
CA LYS A 462 -27.45 -6.42 15.50
C LYS A 462 -28.01 -5.37 14.55
N GLN A 463 -28.07 -4.13 15.02
CA GLN A 463 -28.34 -2.95 14.22
C GLN A 463 -27.11 -2.04 14.28
N MET A 464 -26.72 -1.48 13.15
CA MET A 464 -25.55 -0.65 12.99
C MET A 464 -25.93 0.64 12.27
N GLU A 465 -25.29 1.73 12.68
CA GLU A 465 -25.49 3.08 12.12
C GLU A 465 -24.12 3.74 12.01
N TYR A 466 -23.87 4.44 10.91
CA TYR A 466 -22.57 5.07 10.63
C TYR A 466 -22.75 6.56 10.33
N GLY A 467 -21.76 7.36 10.73
CA GLY A 467 -21.58 8.72 10.23
C GLY A 467 -21.15 8.73 8.76
N ALA A 468 -21.03 9.93 8.19
CA ALA A 468 -20.65 10.11 6.77
C ALA A 468 -19.32 9.42 6.43
N TYR A 469 -18.42 9.38 7.40
CA TYR A 469 -17.05 8.89 7.29
C TYR A 469 -16.84 7.53 7.95
N GLY A 470 -17.92 6.81 8.28
CA GLY A 470 -17.82 5.46 8.83
C GLY A 470 -17.75 5.35 10.34
N MET A 471 -17.75 6.47 11.07
CA MET A 471 -17.83 6.46 12.53
C MET A 471 -19.07 5.67 12.99
N PRO A 472 -18.90 4.51 13.64
CA PRO A 472 -20.04 3.70 14.07
C PRO A 472 -20.71 4.34 15.29
N SER A 473 -22.04 4.35 15.33
CA SER A 473 -22.81 4.77 16.50
C SER A 473 -22.82 3.64 17.54
N LEU A 474 -21.81 3.62 18.40
CA LEU A 474 -21.65 2.62 19.46
C LEU A 474 -22.28 3.08 20.79
N THR A 475 -22.91 2.15 21.49
CA THR A 475 -23.28 2.29 22.91
C THR A 475 -22.04 2.36 23.81
N GLN A 476 -22.20 2.83 25.06
CA GLN A 476 -21.06 2.88 26.01
C GLN A 476 -20.45 1.50 26.24
N GLN A 477 -21.28 0.45 26.38
CA GLN A 477 -20.82 -0.92 26.53
C GLN A 477 -20.01 -1.41 25.33
N GLU A 478 -20.44 -1.08 24.11
CA GLU A 478 -19.70 -1.44 22.88
C GLU A 478 -18.35 -0.73 22.76
N LYS A 479 -18.21 0.47 23.35
CA LYS A 479 -16.93 1.20 23.36
C LYS A 479 -15.91 0.60 24.33
N GLU A 480 -16.38 -0.03 25.40
CA GLU A 480 -15.53 -0.60 26.45
C GLU A 480 -15.10 -2.05 26.16
N ASN A 481 -15.75 -2.73 25.21
CA ASN A 481 -15.47 -4.13 24.86
C ASN A 481 -14.54 -4.24 23.65
N ASP A 482 -13.48 -5.05 23.79
CA ASP A 482 -12.58 -5.36 22.67
C ASP A 482 -13.32 -6.18 21.60
N ASP A 483 -13.34 -5.68 20.36
CA ASP A 483 -13.86 -6.36 19.16
C ASP A 483 -15.24 -7.02 19.35
N ASN A 484 -16.16 -6.34 20.04
CA ASN A 484 -17.54 -6.78 20.18
C ASN A 484 -17.71 -8.16 20.87
N GLU A 485 -16.83 -8.51 21.82
CA GLU A 485 -16.87 -9.77 22.58
C GLU A 485 -18.24 -10.12 23.21
N GLN A 486 -19.10 -9.11 23.44
CA GLN A 486 -20.48 -9.28 23.92
C GLN A 486 -21.39 -10.06 22.96
N TYR A 487 -21.05 -10.13 21.67
CA TYR A 487 -21.81 -10.89 20.68
C TYR A 487 -21.26 -12.31 20.51
N GLU A 488 -22.15 -13.24 20.16
CA GLU A 488 -21.81 -14.65 19.94
C GLU A 488 -20.72 -14.82 18.87
N PHE A 489 -20.74 -14.01 17.83
CA PHE A 489 -19.81 -14.06 16.69
C PHE A 489 -18.93 -12.81 16.58
N LEU A 490 -17.81 -12.95 15.88
CA LEU A 490 -16.97 -11.83 15.42
C LEU A 490 -17.29 -11.55 13.94
N LEU A 491 -17.90 -10.40 13.67
CA LEU A 491 -18.07 -9.87 12.31
C LEU A 491 -17.44 -8.47 12.23
N PRO A 492 -16.18 -8.36 11.78
CA PRO A 492 -15.43 -7.12 11.81
C PRO A 492 -15.64 -6.27 10.55
N PHE A 493 -16.72 -6.48 9.79
CA PHE A 493 -17.03 -5.68 8.61
C PHE A 493 -17.93 -4.51 8.97
N GLY A 494 -17.60 -3.31 8.49
CA GLY A 494 -18.38 -2.11 8.74
C GLY A 494 -18.46 -1.21 7.52
N TYR A 495 -18.20 0.08 7.71
CA TYR A 495 -18.27 1.12 6.69
C TYR A 495 -17.63 0.70 5.36
N ASN A 496 -18.40 0.80 4.26
CA ASN A 496 -17.97 0.41 2.91
C ASN A 496 -17.44 -1.03 2.80
N GLY A 497 -17.98 -1.94 3.62
CA GLY A 497 -17.53 -3.33 3.70
C GLY A 497 -16.08 -3.52 4.17
N LYS A 498 -15.45 -2.47 4.72
CA LYS A 498 -14.06 -2.52 5.20
C LYS A 498 -13.97 -3.28 6.51
N LEU A 499 -12.78 -3.83 6.77
CA LEU A 499 -12.45 -4.48 8.02
C LEU A 499 -12.23 -3.43 9.12
N ILE A 500 -13.24 -3.22 9.98
CA ILE A 500 -13.15 -2.32 11.13
C ILE A 500 -12.48 -3.02 12.30
N ASP A 501 -11.54 -2.31 12.91
CA ASP A 501 -11.01 -2.60 14.22
C ASP A 501 -11.51 -1.56 15.22
N TYR A 502 -12.56 -1.94 15.96
CA TYR A 502 -13.18 -1.11 16.99
C TYR A 502 -12.22 -0.82 18.14
N SER A 503 -11.21 -1.67 18.36
CA SER A 503 -10.21 -1.44 19.42
C SER A 503 -9.38 -0.17 19.21
N ILE A 504 -9.25 0.28 17.96
CA ILE A 504 -8.44 1.44 17.56
C ILE A 504 -9.25 2.48 16.77
N MET A 505 -10.56 2.29 16.63
CA MET A 505 -11.47 3.14 15.83
C MET A 505 -10.97 3.38 14.39
N CYS A 506 -10.38 2.35 13.78
CA CYS A 506 -9.88 2.42 12.41
C CYS A 506 -10.50 1.33 11.53
N ALA A 507 -10.43 1.50 10.21
CA ALA A 507 -10.69 0.44 9.25
C ALA A 507 -9.46 0.11 8.41
N PHE A 508 -9.21 -1.17 8.18
CA PHE A 508 -8.23 -1.66 7.23
C PHE A 508 -8.83 -1.68 5.83
N THR A 509 -8.05 -1.22 4.87
CA THR A 509 -8.41 -1.25 3.46
C THR A 509 -8.07 -2.59 2.83
N ASN A 510 -8.97 -3.09 1.99
CA ASN A 510 -8.84 -4.43 1.40
C ASN A 510 -7.64 -4.55 0.44
N HIS A 511 -7.26 -3.47 -0.25
CA HIS A 511 -6.27 -3.54 -1.35
C HIS A 511 -4.82 -3.18 -0.98
N ASN A 512 -4.59 -2.41 0.08
CA ASN A 512 -3.24 -1.96 0.43
C ASN A 512 -2.94 -1.98 1.94
N GLY A 513 -3.84 -2.53 2.76
CA GLY A 513 -3.64 -2.74 4.20
C GLY A 513 -3.52 -1.47 5.04
N ARG A 514 -3.68 -0.28 4.44
CA ARG A 514 -3.60 1.00 5.15
C ARG A 514 -4.81 1.19 6.04
N ILE A 515 -4.58 1.91 7.13
CA ILE A 515 -5.61 2.21 8.11
C ILE A 515 -6.27 3.57 7.86
N TYR A 516 -7.59 3.56 7.97
CA TYR A 516 -8.49 4.68 7.81
C TYR A 516 -9.08 5.07 9.16
N ASP A 517 -8.98 6.36 9.50
CA ASP A 517 -9.64 6.97 10.64
C ASP A 517 -11.15 7.00 10.42
N LEU A 518 -11.90 6.23 11.21
CA LEU A 518 -13.37 6.22 11.12
C LEU A 518 -13.99 7.49 11.71
N GLU A 519 -13.29 8.16 12.63
CA GLU A 519 -13.79 9.34 13.33
C GLU A 519 -13.60 10.61 12.50
N LEU A 520 -12.42 10.77 11.90
CA LEU A 520 -12.05 11.97 11.15
C LEU A 520 -12.02 11.78 9.64
N GLY A 521 -12.26 10.57 9.16
CA GLY A 521 -12.45 10.29 7.74
C GLY A 521 -11.20 10.45 6.90
N ARG A 522 -10.05 9.97 7.39
CA ARG A 522 -8.73 10.26 6.82
C ARG A 522 -7.71 9.13 6.97
N TRP A 523 -6.64 9.16 6.18
CA TRP A 523 -5.49 8.25 6.33
C TRP A 523 -4.57 8.69 7.48
N PHE A 524 -3.92 7.72 8.12
CA PHE A 524 -2.88 7.98 9.13
C PHE A 524 -1.48 8.19 8.53
N THR A 525 -1.30 7.75 7.29
CA THR A 525 -0.07 7.85 6.52
C THR A 525 -0.35 8.65 5.23
N PRO A 526 0.63 9.35 4.65
CA PRO A 526 0.41 10.10 3.41
C PRO A 526 0.09 9.15 2.25
N ASN A 527 -0.97 9.45 1.51
CA ASN A 527 -1.37 8.75 0.29
C ASN A 527 -0.83 9.49 -0.93
N PHE A 528 0.39 9.15 -1.34
CA PHE A 528 0.94 9.71 -2.56
C PHE A 528 0.14 9.22 -3.76
N PRO A 529 -0.25 10.12 -4.67
CA PRO A 529 -0.90 9.70 -5.88
C PRO A 529 0.07 8.95 -6.80
N ASP A 530 -0.50 8.26 -7.80
CA ASP A 530 0.30 7.74 -8.89
C ASP A 530 0.85 8.89 -9.75
N TRP A 531 2.17 9.01 -9.77
CA TRP A 531 2.90 10.01 -10.53
C TRP A 531 3.17 9.60 -11.98
N SER A 532 2.80 8.38 -12.39
CA SER A 532 2.90 7.92 -13.78
C SER A 532 2.09 8.81 -14.74
N THR A 533 0.99 9.41 -14.25
CA THR A 533 0.21 10.42 -14.98
C THR A 533 -0.15 11.58 -14.05
N ILE A 534 0.26 12.81 -14.42
CA ILE A 534 -0.07 14.01 -13.62
C ILE A 534 -1.47 14.57 -13.90
N ASN A 535 -2.16 14.01 -14.89
CA ASN A 535 -3.46 14.48 -15.34
C ASN A 535 -4.58 14.44 -14.29
N PRO A 536 -4.69 13.44 -13.41
CA PRO A 536 -5.64 13.46 -12.30
C PRO A 536 -5.39 14.69 -11.41
N HIS A 537 -4.12 14.98 -11.12
CA HIS A 537 -3.63 16.07 -10.24
C HIS A 537 -3.94 17.46 -10.79
N ILE A 538 -4.01 17.58 -12.11
CA ILE A 538 -4.34 18.84 -12.78
C ILE A 538 -5.85 19.07 -12.80
N LYS A 539 -6.64 17.99 -12.95
CA LYS A 539 -8.09 18.11 -13.00
C LYS A 539 -8.69 18.43 -11.66
N ASN A 540 -8.10 17.90 -10.58
CA ASN A 540 -8.62 18.15 -9.25
C ASN A 540 -7.50 18.24 -8.19
N PRO A 541 -6.66 19.30 -8.22
CA PRO A 541 -5.47 19.39 -7.37
C PRO A 541 -5.78 19.34 -5.88
N ILE A 542 -6.89 19.95 -5.44
CA ILE A 542 -7.33 19.91 -4.03
C ILE A 542 -7.65 18.46 -3.61
N HIS A 543 -8.19 17.67 -4.54
CA HIS A 543 -8.52 16.26 -4.32
C HIS A 543 -7.39 15.29 -4.66
N GLU A 544 -6.17 15.74 -4.92
CA GLU A 544 -5.07 14.79 -5.16
C GLU A 544 -3.87 15.10 -4.26
N MET A 545 -3.78 16.34 -3.78
CA MET A 545 -2.64 16.81 -3.00
C MET A 545 -2.91 16.91 -1.50
N ASN A 546 -4.16 16.79 -1.06
CA ASN A 546 -4.43 16.47 0.35
C ASN A 546 -4.14 14.98 0.58
N LEU A 547 -2.89 14.68 0.95
CA LEU A 547 -2.36 13.31 1.05
C LEU A 547 -3.06 12.45 2.11
N TYR A 548 -3.74 13.07 3.08
CA TYR A 548 -4.41 12.35 4.15
C TYR A 548 -5.90 12.21 3.92
N LYS A 549 -6.47 12.95 2.97
CA LYS A 549 -7.90 12.88 2.68
C LYS A 549 -8.22 11.56 1.99
N VAL A 550 -9.34 10.98 2.39
CA VAL A 550 -9.94 9.87 1.65
C VAL A 550 -10.95 10.47 0.69
N TYR A 551 -10.79 10.17 -0.60
CA TYR A 551 -11.67 10.66 -1.68
C TYR A 551 -13.02 9.95 -1.73
N GLU A 552 -13.50 9.60 -0.55
CA GLU A 552 -14.73 8.88 -0.39
C GLU A 552 -15.90 9.87 -0.35
N THR A 553 -15.77 11.15 -0.03
CA THR A 553 -16.88 12.04 0.40
C THR A 553 -18.07 12.32 -0.53
N SER A 554 -18.12 11.71 -1.73
CA SER A 554 -19.31 11.46 -2.58
C SER A 554 -19.85 10.00 -2.46
N ILE A 555 -19.50 9.30 -1.36
CA ILE A 555 -19.38 7.83 -1.19
C ILE A 555 -20.51 7.04 -1.85
N ILE A 556 -21.75 7.46 -1.63
CA ILE A 556 -22.91 6.62 -1.89
C ILE A 556 -23.22 6.54 -3.40
N ASN A 557 -22.67 7.45 -4.20
CA ASN A 557 -22.93 7.51 -5.64
C ASN A 557 -21.67 7.56 -6.53
N GLN A 558 -20.47 7.49 -5.95
CA GLN A 558 -19.21 7.65 -6.71
C GLN A 558 -18.98 6.54 -7.73
N GLU A 559 -19.27 5.28 -7.39
CA GLU A 559 -19.19 4.16 -8.35
C GLU A 559 -20.07 4.41 -9.57
N TYR A 560 -21.27 4.92 -9.34
CA TYR A 560 -22.18 5.29 -10.40
C TYR A 560 -21.65 6.47 -11.24
N ILE A 561 -21.17 7.56 -10.62
CA ILE A 561 -20.59 8.72 -11.32
C ILE A 561 -19.40 8.29 -12.19
N ASN A 562 -18.54 7.44 -11.65
CA ASN A 562 -17.42 6.87 -12.39
C ASN A 562 -17.90 6.02 -13.56
N SER A 563 -18.99 5.26 -13.40
CA SER A 563 -19.57 4.39 -14.43
C SER A 563 -20.33 5.14 -15.55
N LEU A 564 -20.95 6.28 -15.24
CA LEU A 564 -21.83 7.08 -16.12
C LEU A 564 -21.18 7.45 -17.46
N HIS A 565 -19.90 7.77 -17.41
CA HIS A 565 -19.14 8.24 -18.57
C HIS A 565 -18.18 7.19 -19.12
N THR A 566 -18.31 5.93 -18.69
CA THR A 566 -17.47 4.85 -19.20
C THR A 566 -17.92 4.44 -20.59
N SER A 567 -16.98 4.40 -21.53
CA SER A 567 -17.15 3.72 -22.82
C SER A 567 -16.82 2.23 -22.70
N ASP A 568 -16.52 1.75 -21.47
CA ASP A 568 -16.10 0.39 -21.23
C ASP A 568 -17.32 -0.53 -21.11
N LEU A 569 -17.47 -1.42 -22.10
CA LEU A 569 -18.56 -2.39 -22.15
C LEU A 569 -18.55 -3.32 -20.93
N SER A 570 -17.37 -3.65 -20.37
CA SER A 570 -17.26 -4.53 -19.20
C SER A 570 -17.93 -3.92 -17.98
N ILE A 571 -17.66 -2.64 -17.70
CA ILE A 571 -18.29 -1.89 -16.60
C ILE A 571 -19.80 -1.80 -16.80
N ARG A 572 -20.26 -1.50 -18.03
CA ARG A 572 -21.70 -1.41 -18.34
C ARG A 572 -22.43 -2.74 -18.16
N LEU A 573 -21.82 -3.85 -18.55
CA LEU A 573 -22.44 -5.16 -18.38
C LEU A 573 -22.40 -5.63 -16.92
N ASN A 574 -21.34 -5.31 -16.18
CA ASN A 574 -21.29 -5.53 -14.73
C ASN A 574 -22.44 -4.79 -14.01
N ASN A 575 -22.74 -3.55 -14.42
CA ASN A 575 -23.88 -2.80 -13.89
C ASN A 575 -25.22 -3.52 -14.13
N LEU A 576 -25.35 -4.25 -15.24
CA LEU A 576 -26.49 -5.11 -15.58
C LEU A 576 -26.41 -6.51 -14.93
N ASN A 577 -25.63 -6.67 -13.87
CA ASN A 577 -25.38 -7.92 -13.13
C ASN A 577 -24.70 -9.01 -13.96
N TYR A 578 -24.05 -8.73 -15.09
CA TYR A 578 -23.15 -9.74 -15.69
C TYR A 578 -21.88 -9.83 -14.85
N ASN A 579 -21.24 -10.99 -14.82
CA ASN A 579 -19.93 -11.13 -14.21
C ASN A 579 -18.95 -11.68 -15.25
N PHE A 580 -18.21 -10.76 -15.88
CA PHE A 580 -17.22 -11.10 -16.90
C PHE A 580 -16.04 -11.89 -16.36
N GLU A 581 -15.70 -11.74 -15.08
CA GLU A 581 -14.60 -12.48 -14.46
C GLU A 581 -14.94 -13.96 -14.33
N ASN A 582 -16.19 -14.27 -13.98
CA ASN A 582 -16.70 -15.64 -13.90
C ASN A 582 -16.90 -16.27 -15.29
N LEU A 583 -17.16 -15.47 -16.33
CA LEU A 583 -17.30 -15.96 -17.71
C LEU A 583 -15.95 -16.18 -18.41
N PHE A 584 -14.96 -15.33 -18.15
CA PHE A 584 -13.68 -15.31 -18.88
C PHE A 584 -12.48 -15.27 -17.92
N HIS A 585 -12.01 -16.46 -17.51
CA HIS A 585 -10.86 -16.62 -16.60
C HIS A 585 -9.56 -15.98 -17.08
N LEU A 586 -9.36 -15.80 -18.38
CA LEU A 586 -8.18 -15.10 -18.90
C LEU A 586 -8.12 -13.64 -18.41
N LEU A 587 -9.26 -12.99 -18.11
CA LEU A 587 -9.27 -11.66 -17.48
C LEU A 587 -8.79 -11.72 -16.01
N GLN A 588 -9.05 -12.82 -15.29
CA GLN A 588 -8.55 -13.02 -13.93
C GLN A 588 -7.01 -13.15 -13.91
N THR A 589 -6.43 -13.84 -14.90
CA THR A 589 -4.97 -13.92 -15.04
C THR A 589 -4.33 -12.55 -15.24
N SER A 590 -5.02 -11.61 -15.92
CA SER A 590 -4.53 -10.25 -16.10
C SER A 590 -4.41 -9.45 -14.80
N LYS A 591 -5.37 -9.63 -13.89
CA LYS A 591 -5.31 -9.05 -12.55
C LYS A 591 -4.17 -9.67 -11.75
N PHE A 592 -4.02 -11.00 -11.78
CA PHE A 592 -2.91 -11.70 -11.11
C PHE A 592 -1.54 -11.18 -11.55
N TYR A 593 -1.29 -11.00 -12.86
CA TYR A 593 -0.03 -10.45 -13.35
C TYR A 593 0.16 -8.97 -12.97
N THR A 594 -0.91 -8.15 -12.95
CA THR A 594 -0.81 -6.75 -12.47
C THR A 594 -0.55 -6.65 -10.95
N PHE A 595 -1.04 -7.60 -10.15
CA PHE A 595 -0.84 -7.61 -8.69
C PHE A 595 0.54 -8.13 -8.27
N ILE A 596 1.12 -9.09 -9.00
CA ILE A 596 2.52 -9.49 -8.80
C ILE A 596 3.46 -8.32 -9.11
N THR A 597 3.04 -7.37 -9.95
CA THR A 597 3.91 -6.26 -10.36
C THR A 597 3.95 -5.07 -9.41
N ASN A 598 2.95 -4.82 -8.56
CA ASN A 598 3.07 -3.91 -7.40
C ASN A 598 1.76 -3.70 -6.62
N PRO A 599 1.81 -3.58 -5.30
CA PRO A 599 0.79 -2.86 -4.51
C PRO A 599 1.06 -1.35 -4.33
N TYR A 600 2.26 -0.84 -4.68
CA TYR A 600 2.65 0.58 -4.42
C TYR A 600 3.13 1.39 -5.64
N SER A 601 3.05 0.84 -6.85
CA SER A 601 3.09 1.61 -8.09
C SER A 601 2.70 0.73 -9.27
N PHE A 602 1.58 1.03 -9.91
CA PHE A 602 1.27 0.42 -11.20
C PHE A 602 2.30 0.91 -12.23
N SER A 603 3.36 0.13 -12.42
CA SER A 603 4.25 0.30 -13.57
C SER A 603 3.51 -0.15 -14.85
N PRO A 604 3.60 0.59 -15.98
CA PRO A 604 2.92 0.23 -17.21
C PRO A 604 3.56 -0.95 -17.98
N SER A 605 4.73 -1.45 -17.57
CA SER A 605 5.63 -2.19 -18.46
C SER A 605 5.32 -3.69 -18.61
N ASN A 606 4.80 -4.36 -17.58
CA ASN A 606 4.40 -5.77 -17.70
C ASN A 606 3.04 -5.98 -18.40
N THR A 607 2.43 -4.90 -18.91
CA THR A 607 1.26 -5.01 -19.78
C THR A 607 1.60 -5.38 -21.22
N LYS A 608 2.88 -5.39 -21.66
CA LYS A 608 3.20 -5.58 -23.10
C LYS A 608 2.96 -7.00 -23.63
N THR A 609 3.20 -8.05 -22.86
CA THR A 609 2.91 -9.45 -23.27
C THR A 609 1.42 -9.78 -23.11
N LEU A 610 0.77 -9.27 -22.06
CA LEU A 610 -0.66 -9.48 -21.83
C LEU A 610 -1.58 -8.66 -22.75
N ASN A 611 -1.12 -7.48 -23.20
CA ASN A 611 -1.83 -6.64 -24.16
C ASN A 611 -1.97 -7.30 -25.53
N ASN A 612 -1.18 -8.31 -25.88
CA ASN A 612 -1.32 -9.00 -27.15
C ASN A 612 -2.47 -10.02 -27.18
N PHE A 613 -2.84 -10.61 -26.04
CA PHE A 613 -4.05 -11.44 -25.94
C PHE A 613 -5.31 -10.62 -25.62
N ASN A 614 -5.18 -9.58 -24.79
CA ASN A 614 -6.26 -8.59 -24.65
C ASN A 614 -6.56 -7.90 -26.00
N LYS A 615 -5.59 -7.74 -26.91
CA LYS A 615 -5.82 -7.28 -28.30
C LYS A 615 -6.81 -8.14 -29.09
N PHE A 616 -7.04 -9.40 -28.72
CA PHE A 616 -8.03 -10.29 -29.36
C PHE A 616 -9.46 -10.07 -28.83
N LEU A 617 -9.64 -9.64 -27.58
CA LEU A 617 -10.94 -9.26 -26.97
C LEU A 617 -11.27 -7.75 -27.16
N ILE A 618 -10.25 -6.92 -27.25
CA ILE A 618 -10.32 -5.47 -27.50
C ILE A 618 -10.98 -5.04 -28.83
N PRO A 619 -11.13 -5.86 -29.91
CA PRO A 619 -11.83 -5.40 -31.12
C PRO A 619 -13.31 -5.07 -30.83
N PHE A 620 -13.91 -5.65 -29.80
CA PHE A 620 -15.29 -5.34 -29.40
C PHE A 620 -15.41 -4.06 -28.55
N THR A 621 -14.41 -3.72 -27.73
CA THR A 621 -14.43 -2.51 -26.88
C THR A 621 -13.87 -1.27 -27.57
N LYS A 622 -12.99 -1.41 -28.58
CA LYS A 622 -12.43 -0.27 -29.32
C LYS A 622 -13.32 0.30 -30.43
N ARG A 623 -14.34 -0.43 -30.91
CA ARG A 623 -15.26 0.07 -31.96
C ARG A 623 -16.21 1.16 -31.48
N PHE A 624 -16.29 1.43 -30.17
CA PHE A 624 -17.10 2.49 -29.58
C PHE A 624 -16.24 3.55 -28.87
N LYS A 625 -15.15 4.02 -29.51
CA LYS A 625 -14.47 5.24 -29.03
C LYS A 625 -15.17 6.46 -29.61
N PHE A 626 -16.05 7.08 -28.82
CA PHE A 626 -16.28 8.50 -28.96
C PHE A 626 -14.97 9.24 -28.66
N ILE A 627 -14.65 10.23 -29.49
CA ILE A 627 -13.49 11.13 -29.34
C ILE A 627 -13.55 11.70 -27.93
N LYS A 628 -12.66 11.26 -27.03
CA LYS A 628 -12.43 11.99 -25.78
C LYS A 628 -11.92 13.37 -26.19
N PRO A 629 -12.48 14.49 -25.68
CA PRO A 629 -11.92 15.81 -25.95
C PRO A 629 -10.45 15.78 -25.55
N ASN A 630 -9.58 16.33 -26.41
CA ASN A 630 -8.14 16.36 -26.25
C ASN A 630 -7.77 16.68 -24.79
N ARG A 631 -7.36 15.66 -24.05
CA ARG A 631 -6.83 15.86 -22.70
C ARG A 631 -5.42 16.39 -22.90
N PHE A 632 -5.18 17.64 -22.51
CA PHE A 632 -3.82 18.18 -22.41
C PHE A 632 -3.05 17.29 -21.42
N ASN A 633 -2.15 16.45 -21.95
CA ASN A 633 -1.17 15.75 -21.13
C ASN A 633 -0.05 16.73 -20.82
N TYR A 634 0.01 17.22 -19.59
CA TYR A 634 1.19 17.97 -19.14
C TYR A 634 2.21 16.97 -18.62
N PRO A 635 3.48 16.99 -19.05
CA PRO A 635 4.51 16.16 -18.43
C PRO A 635 4.89 16.71 -17.05
N ILE A 636 5.51 15.88 -16.22
CA ILE A 636 6.21 16.32 -15.00
C ILE A 636 7.49 17.04 -15.43
N ALA A 637 7.85 18.11 -14.74
CA ALA A 637 9.10 18.84 -14.97
C ALA A 637 10.29 17.90 -14.88
N ILE A 638 11.10 17.90 -15.93
CA ILE A 638 12.31 17.09 -16.01
C ILE A 638 13.48 17.97 -15.61
N ASN A 639 14.18 17.58 -14.55
CA ASN A 639 15.48 18.15 -14.27
C ASN A 639 16.51 17.49 -15.18
N HIS A 640 16.82 18.20 -16.26
CA HIS A 640 17.91 17.83 -17.14
C HIS A 640 19.23 18.07 -16.41
N GLN A 641 19.79 17.02 -15.81
CA GLN A 641 21.17 17.12 -15.34
C GLN A 641 22.05 17.47 -16.53
N GLU A 642 22.80 18.56 -16.43
CA GLU A 642 23.60 19.11 -17.53
C GLU A 642 24.51 18.07 -18.17
N PHE A 643 24.98 17.10 -17.38
CA PHE A 643 25.79 16.00 -17.86
C PHE A 643 25.10 15.14 -18.93
N TRP A 644 23.84 14.73 -18.76
CA TRP A 644 23.19 13.77 -19.68
C TRP A 644 22.74 14.41 -21.00
N LYS A 645 22.79 15.73 -21.11
CA LYS A 645 22.34 16.42 -22.31
C LYS A 645 23.26 16.07 -23.48
N ASN A 646 22.70 15.45 -24.53
CA ASN A 646 23.40 15.01 -25.75
C ASN A 646 24.47 13.92 -25.53
N ARG A 647 24.51 13.28 -24.36
CA ARG A 647 25.44 12.19 -24.04
C ARG A 647 24.66 10.93 -23.70
N THR A 648 25.19 9.79 -24.11
CA THR A 648 24.61 8.47 -23.84
C THR A 648 25.67 7.52 -23.32
N LEU A 649 25.35 6.85 -22.22
CA LEU A 649 26.13 5.74 -21.68
C LEU A 649 25.38 4.45 -21.97
N THR A 650 26.05 3.55 -22.69
CA THR A 650 25.56 2.21 -22.98
C THR A 650 26.31 1.21 -22.11
N LEU A 651 25.56 0.40 -21.37
CA LEU A 651 26.09 -0.72 -20.60
C LEU A 651 26.01 -1.98 -21.46
N LEU A 652 27.17 -2.56 -21.71
CA LEU A 652 27.35 -3.85 -22.39
C LEU A 652 27.46 -4.96 -21.35
N ASP A 653 27.59 -6.21 -21.82
CA ASP A 653 27.73 -7.38 -20.94
C ASP A 653 28.82 -7.18 -19.87
N GLN A 654 28.58 -7.71 -18.67
CA GLN A 654 29.46 -7.56 -17.49
C GLN A 654 29.65 -6.11 -17.01
N ASN A 655 28.64 -5.25 -17.22
CA ASN A 655 28.64 -3.84 -16.82
C ASN A 655 29.74 -3.00 -17.49
N LEU A 656 30.22 -3.41 -18.66
CA LEU A 656 31.18 -2.64 -19.43
C LEU A 656 30.52 -1.37 -19.98
N VAL A 657 31.21 -0.24 -19.84
CA VAL A 657 30.68 1.08 -20.17
C VAL A 657 31.22 1.55 -21.52
N HIS A 658 30.31 1.96 -22.38
CA HIS A 658 30.61 2.60 -23.64
C HIS A 658 29.89 3.95 -23.73
N TYR A 659 30.67 5.01 -23.91
CA TYR A 659 30.28 6.41 -23.96
C TYR A 659 30.14 6.89 -25.40
N ILE A 660 29.00 7.52 -25.69
CA ILE A 660 28.67 8.08 -26.99
C ILE A 660 28.19 9.52 -26.79
N SER A 661 28.79 10.46 -27.53
CA SER A 661 28.31 11.84 -27.66
C SER A 661 27.55 12.01 -28.99
N LEU A 662 26.34 12.58 -28.94
CA LEU A 662 25.42 12.70 -30.07
C LEU A 662 25.61 14.00 -30.89
N LEU A 663 26.33 14.99 -30.36
CA LEU A 663 26.59 16.28 -31.02
C LEU A 663 28.04 16.73 -30.79
N PRO A 664 28.94 16.63 -31.80
CA PRO A 664 30.37 16.90 -31.63
C PRO A 664 30.73 18.40 -31.44
N SER A 665 29.76 19.31 -31.39
CA SER A 665 30.00 20.75 -31.62
C SER A 665 30.02 21.66 -30.38
N SER A 666 29.70 21.20 -29.15
CA SER A 666 29.66 22.10 -27.98
C SER A 666 30.88 22.05 -27.06
N SER A 667 31.79 21.08 -27.18
CA SER A 667 33.20 21.15 -26.71
C SER A 667 33.93 19.82 -26.94
N LEU A 668 34.74 19.73 -28.01
CA LEU A 668 35.52 18.53 -28.37
C LEU A 668 36.34 17.96 -27.19
N ILE A 669 36.83 18.81 -26.29
CA ILE A 669 37.61 18.40 -25.13
C ILE A 669 36.76 17.71 -24.06
N THR A 670 35.51 18.16 -23.78
CA THR A 670 34.69 17.54 -22.72
C THR A 670 34.30 16.11 -23.08
N ASP A 671 33.90 15.90 -24.34
CA ASP A 671 33.57 14.57 -24.82
C ASP A 671 34.80 13.67 -24.94
N SER A 672 35.97 14.20 -25.34
CA SER A 672 37.22 13.42 -25.31
C SER A 672 37.59 13.00 -23.89
N PHE A 673 37.42 13.89 -22.90
CA PHE A 673 37.71 13.62 -21.50
C PHE A 673 36.81 12.51 -20.96
N PHE A 674 35.48 12.64 -21.13
CA PHE A 674 34.54 11.61 -20.67
C PHE A 674 34.67 10.29 -21.44
N SER A 675 35.08 10.33 -22.72
CA SER A 675 35.38 9.12 -23.47
C SER A 675 36.58 8.37 -22.87
N ILE A 676 37.68 9.06 -22.52
CA ILE A 676 38.86 8.43 -21.90
C ILE A 676 38.54 7.97 -20.48
N LEU A 677 37.75 8.74 -19.74
CA LEU A 677 37.37 8.43 -18.38
C LEU A 677 36.46 7.19 -18.28
N LEU A 678 35.43 7.10 -19.13
CA LEU A 678 34.33 6.12 -18.97
C LEU A 678 34.42 4.93 -19.93
N ASN A 679 34.99 5.06 -21.13
CA ASN A 679 35.10 3.91 -22.03
C ASN A 679 35.99 2.83 -21.44
N ASN A 680 35.61 1.57 -21.66
CA ASN A 680 36.28 0.38 -21.12
C ASN A 680 36.33 0.32 -19.59
N SER A 681 35.60 1.20 -18.90
CA SER A 681 35.38 1.06 -17.47
C SER A 681 34.26 0.05 -17.19
N ARG A 682 34.26 -0.56 -16.01
CA ARG A 682 33.17 -1.39 -15.50
C ARG A 682 32.39 -0.62 -14.45
N LEU A 683 31.07 -0.52 -14.62
CA LEU A 683 30.19 0.06 -13.62
C LEU A 683 30.02 -0.91 -12.44
N ILE A 684 30.25 -0.40 -11.23
CA ILE A 684 29.82 -1.08 -10.02
C ILE A 684 28.35 -0.69 -9.79
N PRO A 685 27.41 -1.64 -9.69
CA PRO A 685 26.01 -1.38 -9.40
C PRO A 685 25.81 -1.04 -7.90
N PHE A 686 26.62 -0.11 -7.40
CA PHE A 686 26.56 0.44 -6.06
C PHE A 686 25.85 1.79 -6.15
N ILE A 687 24.60 1.85 -5.68
CA ILE A 687 23.76 3.05 -5.82
C ILE A 687 23.79 3.81 -4.49
N ASN A 688 24.71 4.76 -4.35
CA ASN A 688 24.70 5.70 -3.24
C ASN A 688 24.43 7.11 -3.77
N ASN A 689 23.20 7.63 -3.56
CA ASN A 689 22.83 9.04 -3.75
C ASN A 689 23.66 9.81 -4.80
N GLU A 690 23.45 9.48 -6.08
CA GLU A 690 24.04 10.18 -7.22
C GLU A 690 25.56 9.99 -7.42
N ASN A 691 26.18 9.13 -6.60
CA ASN A 691 27.53 8.63 -6.81
C ASN A 691 27.50 7.39 -7.70
N TYR A 692 28.21 7.45 -8.82
CA TYR A 692 28.41 6.33 -9.72
C TYR A 692 29.87 5.89 -9.66
N TYR A 693 30.11 4.60 -9.43
CA TYR A 693 31.44 4.04 -9.23
C TYR A 693 31.84 3.19 -10.43
N PHE A 694 33.03 3.46 -10.96
CA PHE A 694 33.59 2.78 -12.13
C PHE A 694 34.99 2.28 -11.81
N ILE A 695 35.36 1.18 -12.47
CA ILE A 695 36.67 0.55 -12.31
C ILE A 695 37.34 0.42 -13.67
N LYS A 696 38.66 0.62 -13.69
CA LYS A 696 39.54 0.27 -14.78
C LYS A 696 40.68 -0.60 -14.27
N ASP A 697 40.77 -1.82 -14.79
CA ASP A 697 41.77 -2.79 -14.36
C ASP A 697 43.20 -2.33 -14.72
N ASP A 698 43.39 -1.64 -15.86
CA ASP A 698 44.69 -1.15 -16.34
C ASP A 698 45.03 0.25 -15.80
N PHE A 699 46.08 0.32 -14.98
CA PHE A 699 46.60 1.58 -14.44
C PHE A 699 47.20 2.49 -15.53
N ASN A 700 47.68 1.95 -16.66
CA ASN A 700 48.27 2.78 -17.73
C ASN A 700 47.24 3.71 -18.38
N GLU A 701 45.94 3.40 -18.28
CA GLU A 701 44.88 4.29 -18.74
C GLU A 701 44.78 5.57 -17.88
N PHE A 702 45.18 5.51 -16.60
CA PHE A 702 45.26 6.69 -15.75
C PHE A 702 46.34 7.65 -16.25
N GLU A 703 47.49 7.15 -16.70
CA GLU A 703 48.56 8.02 -17.22
C GLU A 703 48.12 8.80 -18.47
N LYS A 704 47.31 8.18 -19.34
CA LYS A 704 46.70 8.86 -20.50
C LYS A 704 45.77 10.00 -20.07
N LEU A 705 44.95 9.76 -19.05
CA LEU A 705 44.07 10.78 -18.48
C LEU A 705 44.88 11.91 -17.80
N ASN A 706 45.88 11.56 -16.99
CA ASN A 706 46.73 12.49 -16.26
C ASN A 706 47.52 13.40 -17.21
N ASN A 707 47.99 12.87 -18.33
CA ASN A 707 48.65 13.66 -19.38
C ASN A 707 47.71 14.66 -20.05
N LEU A 708 46.41 14.33 -20.20
CA LEU A 708 45.41 15.22 -20.78
C LEU A 708 45.02 16.34 -19.80
N ILE A 709 44.87 16.02 -18.51
CA ILE A 709 44.54 16.98 -17.46
C ILE A 709 45.69 17.98 -17.23
N ASN A 710 46.95 17.53 -17.33
CA ASN A 710 48.14 18.35 -17.09
C ASN A 710 48.67 19.09 -18.35
N GLN A 711 47.91 19.13 -19.46
CA GLN A 711 48.29 19.95 -20.62
C GLN A 711 48.20 21.45 -20.31
N PRO A 712 49.01 22.32 -20.96
CA PRO A 712 49.02 23.75 -20.69
C PRO A 712 47.62 24.38 -20.92
N ASN A 713 47.14 25.12 -19.91
CA ASN A 713 45.82 25.76 -19.80
C ASN A 713 45.28 26.34 -21.12
N THR A 714 44.45 25.58 -21.82
CA THR A 714 43.58 26.06 -22.90
C THR A 714 42.28 26.64 -22.31
N GLU A 715 41.68 27.67 -22.92
CA GLU A 715 40.38 28.25 -22.47
C GLU A 715 39.28 27.18 -22.26
N GLN A 716 39.35 26.09 -23.03
CA GLN A 716 38.42 24.96 -22.98
C GLN A 716 38.63 24.07 -21.73
N MET A 717 39.87 23.89 -21.24
CA MET A 717 40.14 23.21 -19.96
C MET A 717 39.72 24.05 -18.75
N MET A 718 39.82 25.38 -18.86
CA MET A 718 39.25 26.29 -17.86
C MET A 718 37.72 26.19 -17.82
N GLN A 719 37.04 26.10 -18.96
CA GLN A 719 35.58 25.85 -19.02
C GLN A 719 35.19 24.49 -18.42
N LEU A 720 35.96 23.44 -18.68
CA LEU A 720 35.72 22.10 -18.12
C LEU A 720 35.89 22.10 -16.59
N ASN A 721 36.93 22.74 -16.06
CA ASN A 721 37.15 22.91 -14.62
C ASN A 721 36.15 23.86 -13.94
N GLN A 722 35.54 24.80 -14.69
CA GLN A 722 34.45 25.65 -14.21
C GLN A 722 33.12 24.88 -14.16
N GLN A 723 32.87 23.94 -15.08
CA GLN A 723 31.63 23.15 -15.15
C GLN A 723 31.66 21.88 -14.29
N PHE A 724 32.81 21.21 -14.20
CA PHE A 724 32.99 19.94 -13.48
C PHE A 724 34.24 20.04 -12.61
N LYS A 725 34.06 20.01 -11.29
CA LYS A 725 35.22 19.96 -10.37
C LYS A 725 35.75 18.53 -10.37
N SER A 726 37.06 18.34 -10.49
CA SER A 726 37.70 17.02 -10.39
C SER A 726 38.67 16.95 -9.20
N SER A 727 38.69 15.84 -8.48
CA SER A 727 39.73 15.52 -7.50
C SER A 727 40.45 14.24 -7.87
N ILE A 728 41.78 14.28 -7.90
CA ILE A 728 42.62 13.12 -8.19
C ILE A 728 43.39 12.77 -6.92
N ARG A 729 43.30 11.53 -6.47
CA ARG A 729 44.13 10.98 -5.41
C ARG A 729 44.94 9.83 -5.98
N HIS A 730 46.25 9.96 -5.89
CA HIS A 730 47.20 8.95 -6.32
C HIS A 730 48.12 8.65 -5.13
N ASP A 731 48.02 7.42 -4.61
CA ASP A 731 48.85 7.00 -3.48
C ASP A 731 50.27 6.69 -3.99
N LYS A 732 51.24 7.54 -3.64
CA LYS A 732 52.64 7.36 -4.05
C LYS A 732 53.16 6.01 -3.54
N GLY A 733 53.38 5.06 -4.45
CA GLY A 733 53.89 3.71 -4.15
C GLY A 733 52.88 2.57 -4.33
N GLN A 734 51.62 2.87 -4.68
CA GLN A 734 50.64 1.88 -5.13
C GLN A 734 50.25 2.17 -6.58
N ASN A 735 50.05 1.13 -7.41
CA ASN A 735 49.57 1.27 -8.79
C ASN A 735 48.05 1.52 -8.85
N ASN A 736 47.53 2.39 -7.98
CA ASN A 736 46.10 2.71 -7.87
C ASN A 736 45.88 4.22 -7.89
N ALA A 737 44.85 4.67 -8.61
CA ALA A 737 44.45 6.08 -8.64
C ALA A 737 42.92 6.21 -8.53
N ASP A 738 42.47 7.17 -7.74
CA ASP A 738 41.06 7.55 -7.63
C ASP A 738 40.84 8.90 -8.32
N VAL A 739 39.91 8.93 -9.27
CA VAL A 739 39.46 10.15 -9.96
C VAL A 739 37.99 10.37 -9.62
N THR A 740 37.68 11.47 -8.94
CA THR A 740 36.30 11.88 -8.64
C THR A 740 35.95 13.12 -9.45
N ILE A 741 34.79 13.12 -10.10
CA ILE A 741 34.25 14.26 -10.84
C ILE A 741 32.91 14.65 -10.25
N TYR A 742 32.79 15.91 -9.86
CA TYR A 742 31.61 16.51 -9.30
C TYR A 742 30.86 17.29 -10.38
N GLY A 743 29.67 16.81 -10.75
CA GLY A 743 28.66 17.60 -11.46
C GLY A 743 27.74 18.33 -10.48
N ASN A 744 26.69 18.99 -11.00
CA ASN A 744 25.72 19.74 -10.16
C ASN A 744 24.96 18.83 -9.17
N THR A 745 24.72 17.58 -9.55
CA THR A 745 23.97 16.58 -8.79
C THR A 745 24.68 15.22 -8.80
N THR A 746 25.25 14.80 -9.94
CA THR A 746 25.96 13.52 -10.06
C THR A 746 27.43 13.62 -9.72
N ILE A 747 27.95 12.61 -9.05
CA ILE A 747 29.37 12.43 -8.77
C ILE A 747 29.83 11.13 -9.43
N PHE A 748 30.87 11.19 -10.26
CA PHE A 748 31.50 10.02 -10.86
C PHE A 748 32.79 9.69 -10.11
N HIS A 749 32.94 8.46 -9.65
CA HIS A 749 34.18 7.94 -9.05
C HIS A 749 34.75 6.89 -9.99
N VAL A 750 35.99 7.07 -10.44
CA VAL A 750 36.69 6.11 -11.30
C VAL A 750 37.98 5.71 -10.63
N ARG A 751 38.10 4.42 -10.29
CA ARG A 751 39.30 3.85 -9.70
C ARG A 751 40.07 3.01 -10.71
N TYR A 752 41.36 3.29 -10.84
CA TYR A 752 42.28 2.61 -11.75
C TYR A 752 43.17 1.63 -10.99
N GLY A 753 43.53 0.51 -11.63
CA GLY A 753 44.49 -0.49 -11.11
C GLY A 753 43.90 -1.52 -10.14
N THR A 754 42.58 -1.64 -10.05
CA THR A 754 41.89 -2.56 -9.12
C THR A 754 40.92 -3.46 -9.85
N THR A 755 40.47 -4.52 -9.19
CA THR A 755 39.44 -5.43 -9.70
C THR A 755 38.05 -5.14 -9.12
N TYR A 756 37.00 -5.65 -9.77
CA TYR A 756 35.61 -5.52 -9.29
C TYR A 756 35.42 -5.97 -7.83
N ASN A 757 35.97 -7.13 -7.46
CA ASN A 757 35.78 -7.73 -6.12
C ASN A 757 36.52 -6.96 -5.03
N GLU A 758 37.71 -6.43 -5.31
CA GLU A 758 38.46 -5.63 -4.35
C GLU A 758 37.76 -4.30 -4.07
N GLU A 759 37.29 -3.63 -5.13
CA GLU A 759 36.67 -2.31 -4.97
C GLU A 759 35.29 -2.39 -4.33
N ILE A 760 34.46 -3.39 -4.68
CA ILE A 760 33.16 -3.56 -4.01
C ILE A 760 33.34 -3.86 -2.52
N THR A 761 34.35 -4.65 -2.15
CA THR A 761 34.69 -4.94 -0.76
C THR A 761 35.12 -3.66 -0.03
N ARG A 762 35.99 -2.85 -0.65
CA ARG A 762 36.41 -1.56 -0.12
C ARG A 762 35.24 -0.61 0.09
N LEU A 763 34.31 -0.51 -0.88
CA LEU A 763 33.12 0.34 -0.76
C LEU A 763 32.20 -0.13 0.36
N ILE A 764 32.01 -1.43 0.55
CA ILE A 764 31.25 -1.99 1.67
C ILE A 764 31.91 -1.59 3.00
N GLU A 765 33.24 -1.74 3.13
CA GLU A 765 33.98 -1.40 4.34
C GLU A 765 33.94 0.09 4.67
N ILE A 766 34.10 0.97 3.67
CA ILE A 766 34.04 2.42 3.85
C ILE A 766 32.67 2.85 4.38
N ASN A 767 31.59 2.30 3.83
CA ASN A 767 30.23 2.68 4.23
C ASN A 767 29.80 2.03 5.55
N LEU A 768 30.40 0.90 5.93
CA LEU A 768 30.01 0.12 7.10
C LEU A 768 30.06 0.93 8.41
N ILE A 769 31.04 1.81 8.59
CA ILE A 769 31.10 2.67 9.80
C ILE A 769 29.93 3.64 9.85
N GLN A 770 29.59 4.27 8.73
CA GLN A 770 28.47 5.22 8.64
C GLN A 770 27.13 4.51 8.84
N LEU A 771 26.97 3.33 8.24
CA LEU A 771 25.76 2.52 8.36
C LEU A 771 25.56 2.00 9.77
N LYS A 772 26.61 1.52 10.45
CA LYS A 772 26.52 1.12 11.87
C LYS A 772 26.02 2.27 12.76
N LYS A 773 26.49 3.49 12.52
CA LYS A 773 25.99 4.69 13.22
C LYS A 773 24.53 4.98 12.87
N CYS A 774 24.14 4.83 11.61
CA CYS A 774 22.75 4.99 11.17
C CYS A 774 21.81 3.99 11.88
N VAL A 775 22.20 2.73 11.99
CA VAL A 775 21.42 1.67 12.66
C VAL A 775 21.14 2.01 14.12
N TRP A 776 22.18 2.42 14.86
CA TRP A 776 22.05 2.85 16.25
C TRP A 776 21.23 4.14 16.40
N LYS A 777 21.45 5.13 15.53
CA LYS A 777 20.66 6.37 15.49
C LYS A 777 19.19 6.08 15.28
N ARG A 778 18.85 5.13 14.39
CA ARG A 778 17.48 4.70 14.10
C ARG A 778 16.84 4.00 15.30
N GLU A 779 17.55 3.07 15.93
CA GLU A 779 17.03 2.37 17.11
C GLU A 779 16.79 3.34 18.29
N ARG A 780 17.75 4.25 18.52
CA ARG A 780 17.60 5.33 19.51
C ARG A 780 16.40 6.22 19.20
N TYR A 781 16.20 6.60 17.94
CA TYR A 781 15.05 7.38 17.51
C TYR A 781 13.73 6.67 17.83
N TYR A 782 13.60 5.38 17.50
CA TYR A 782 12.39 4.61 17.82
C TYR A 782 12.13 4.55 19.32
N LEU A 783 13.14 4.30 20.14
CA LEU A 783 12.99 4.26 21.60
C LEU A 783 12.59 5.63 22.18
N MET A 784 13.11 6.74 21.64
CA MET A 784 12.72 8.08 22.08
C MET A 784 11.28 8.43 21.62
N GLU A 785 10.97 8.20 20.35
CA GLU A 785 9.70 8.61 19.75
C GLU A 785 8.52 7.77 20.23
N TYR A 786 8.72 6.47 20.45
CA TYR A 786 7.68 5.54 20.87
C TYR A 786 7.69 5.26 22.38
N ASN A 787 8.18 6.19 23.20
CA ASN A 787 8.14 6.07 24.66
C ASN A 787 8.72 4.73 25.18
N ARG A 788 9.96 4.42 24.74
CA ARG A 788 10.73 3.21 25.05
C ARG A 788 10.13 1.91 24.52
N GLU A 789 9.17 1.98 23.59
CA GLU A 789 8.53 0.79 23.06
C GLU A 789 9.47 0.00 22.14
N LYS A 790 9.47 -1.33 22.35
CA LYS A 790 10.22 -2.30 21.56
C LYS A 790 9.48 -2.52 20.24
N VAL A 791 10.06 -2.02 19.15
CA VAL A 791 9.52 -2.21 17.80
C VAL A 791 10.10 -3.48 17.19
N TYR A 792 11.42 -3.48 16.98
CA TYR A 792 12.12 -4.55 16.28
C TYR A 792 12.95 -5.45 17.20
N TYR A 793 13.56 -4.89 18.24
CA TYR A 793 14.47 -5.62 19.10
C TYR A 793 13.99 -5.60 20.55
N TYR A 794 14.27 -6.69 21.26
CA TYR A 794 13.99 -6.77 22.68
C TYR A 794 15.21 -6.27 23.46
N TRP A 795 15.04 -5.14 24.13
CA TRP A 795 16.02 -4.56 25.04
C TRP A 795 15.51 -4.64 26.49
N SER A 796 16.40 -4.83 27.45
CA SER A 796 16.11 -4.61 28.87
C SER A 796 15.99 -3.10 29.17
N GLU A 797 15.35 -2.73 30.29
CA GLU A 797 15.20 -1.30 30.66
C GLU A 797 16.55 -0.59 30.79
N LYS A 798 17.56 -1.28 31.35
CA LYS A 798 18.93 -0.74 31.45
C LYS A 798 19.56 -0.52 30.08
N GLU A 799 19.44 -1.48 29.17
CA GLU A 799 19.93 -1.34 27.80
C GLU A 799 19.22 -0.19 27.06
N ILE A 800 17.92 0.00 27.28
CA ILE A 800 17.18 1.14 26.72
C ILE A 800 17.76 2.46 27.21
N ASP A 801 18.02 2.60 28.52
CA ASP A 801 18.63 3.81 29.08
C ASP A 801 20.02 4.07 28.47
N ASP A 802 20.85 3.02 28.36
CA ASP A 802 22.17 3.11 27.77
C ASP A 802 22.10 3.51 26.27
N ILE A 803 21.17 2.96 25.48
CA ILE A 803 20.95 3.38 24.08
C ILE A 803 20.50 4.84 23.99
N ILE A 804 19.59 5.27 24.88
CA ILE A 804 19.06 6.63 24.87
C ILE A 804 20.16 7.65 25.22
N VAL A 805 21.04 7.34 26.18
CA VAL A 805 22.11 8.22 26.67
C VAL A 805 23.36 8.13 25.80
N ALA A 806 23.94 6.94 25.66
CA ALA A 806 25.20 6.71 24.96
C ALA A 806 25.04 6.61 23.44
N GLY A 807 23.83 6.29 22.97
CA GLY A 807 23.52 6.13 21.55
C GLY A 807 23.82 4.73 20.99
N GLU A 808 24.58 3.90 21.70
CA GLU A 808 24.94 2.55 21.29
C GLU A 808 25.23 1.64 22.49
N LEU A 809 25.09 0.32 22.30
CA LEU A 809 25.52 -0.67 23.29
C LEU A 809 26.83 -1.33 22.88
N HIS A 810 27.80 -1.26 23.77
CA HIS A 810 29.14 -1.82 23.53
C HIS A 810 29.13 -3.35 23.49
N ASN A 811 28.15 -4.00 24.11
CA ASN A 811 28.04 -5.45 24.18
C ASN A 811 27.39 -6.08 22.94
N TYR A 812 26.98 -5.26 21.95
CA TYR A 812 26.35 -5.74 20.73
C TYR A 812 27.20 -5.39 19.51
N ASN A 813 27.24 -6.32 18.55
CA ASN A 813 27.76 -6.12 17.22
C ASN A 813 26.62 -5.83 16.25
N VAL A 814 26.86 -4.90 15.35
CA VAL A 814 25.97 -4.63 14.22
C VAL A 814 26.52 -5.38 13.01
N VAL A 815 25.75 -6.35 12.50
CA VAL A 815 26.14 -7.22 11.38
C VAL A 815 25.08 -7.17 10.28
N TYR A 816 25.49 -7.45 9.04
CA TYR A 816 24.55 -7.54 7.93
C TYR A 816 23.57 -8.70 8.14
N ARG A 817 22.29 -8.45 7.84
CA ARG A 817 21.21 -9.42 7.84
C ARG A 817 21.20 -10.22 6.54
N TYR A 818 21.38 -9.54 5.42
CA TYR A 818 21.53 -10.12 4.09
C TYR A 818 22.88 -9.72 3.49
N ASP A 819 23.53 -10.66 2.81
CA ASP A 819 24.88 -10.45 2.27
C ASP A 819 24.87 -9.30 1.24
N PRO A 820 25.65 -8.23 1.47
CA PRO A 820 25.78 -7.11 0.54
C PRO A 820 26.34 -7.51 -0.84
N LEU A 821 27.09 -8.61 -0.95
CA LEU A 821 27.61 -9.10 -2.23
C LEU A 821 26.52 -9.80 -3.05
N GLU A 822 25.59 -10.50 -2.39
CA GLU A 822 24.43 -11.13 -3.03
C GLU A 822 23.36 -10.08 -3.37
N TYR A 823 23.19 -9.07 -2.51
CA TYR A 823 22.17 -8.02 -2.64
C TYR A 823 22.80 -6.61 -2.61
N PRO A 824 23.49 -6.18 -3.67
CA PRO A 824 24.21 -4.90 -3.70
C PRO A 824 23.30 -3.66 -3.55
N LEU A 825 22.02 -3.80 -3.92
CA LEU A 825 21.01 -2.75 -3.72
C LEU A 825 20.67 -2.48 -2.25
N LEU A 826 21.10 -3.33 -1.32
CA LEU A 826 20.84 -3.19 0.13
C LEU A 826 22.06 -2.66 0.90
N ILE A 827 23.18 -2.35 0.23
CA ILE A 827 24.41 -1.98 0.93
C ILE A 827 24.24 -0.70 1.74
N ASP A 828 23.53 0.29 1.21
CA ASP A 828 23.25 1.57 1.86
C ASP A 828 21.99 1.52 2.76
N ASP A 829 21.34 0.36 2.92
CA ASP A 829 20.13 0.22 3.73
C ASP A 829 20.46 -0.08 5.19
N CYS A 830 20.22 0.90 6.06
CA CYS A 830 20.33 0.74 7.52
C CYS A 830 19.40 -0.36 8.06
N SER A 831 18.37 -0.76 7.33
CA SER A 831 17.49 -1.87 7.71
C SER A 831 18.07 -3.26 7.45
N ASN A 832 19.10 -3.36 6.60
CA ASN A 832 19.81 -4.58 6.30
C ASN A 832 20.82 -4.99 7.40
N PHE A 833 20.71 -4.41 8.60
CA PHE A 833 21.53 -4.77 9.73
C PHE A 833 20.71 -5.38 10.87
N MET A 834 21.38 -6.19 11.67
CA MET A 834 20.85 -6.75 12.91
C MET A 834 21.84 -6.61 14.05
N PHE A 835 21.31 -6.47 15.26
CA PHE A 835 22.09 -6.49 16.49
C PHE A 835 22.32 -7.94 16.92
N MET A 836 23.57 -8.29 17.15
CA MET A 836 24.00 -9.59 17.67
C MET A 836 24.76 -9.37 18.98
N PRO A 837 24.43 -10.08 20.07
CA PRO A 837 25.24 -10.04 21.27
C PRO A 837 26.68 -10.43 20.94
N LYS A 838 27.66 -9.70 21.48
CA LYS A 838 29.04 -10.18 21.51
C LYS A 838 29.02 -11.41 22.42
N ASN A 839 29.38 -12.59 21.90
CA ASN A 839 29.54 -13.77 22.74
C ASN A 839 30.44 -13.40 23.92
N THR A 840 29.88 -13.41 25.13
CA THR A 840 30.69 -13.51 26.34
C THR A 840 31.33 -14.88 26.28
N GLY A 841 32.64 -14.91 25.99
CA GLY A 841 33.43 -16.14 25.98
C GLY A 841 33.34 -16.90 27.30
#